data_AF-A0A9Q8PH79-F1
#
_entry.id   AF-A0A9Q8PH79-F1
#
_cell.length_a   1.000
_cell.length_b   1.000
_cell.length_c   1.000
_cell.angle_alpha   90.00
_cell.angle_beta   90.00
_cell.angle_gamma   90.00
#
_symmetry.space_group_name_H-M   'P 1'
#
loop_
_entity.id
_entity.type
_entity.pdbx_description
1 polymer ?
#
loop_
_entity_poly.entity_id
_entity_poly.type
_entity_poly.pdbx_seq_one_letter_code
_entity_poly.pdbx_strand_id
1 'polypeptide(L)'
;MAATAVQTNGVNIPAPDLNGAQIADSIDFTTKYEAERDKRLGKGLGQYVELSKSKEFGRLLEDPWVEAGTPVPEILPDGGHTKFLIIGTGYGGILLAVHLIKSGFSSSDIVFVDPAGGFGGTWYWNRYPGLMCDIEAYVYMPMLEEMDYMPKHKYAAGEELRHYANKIVEKYGLQDAAMFQSETKNMDWDAAKQVWQVEIEQMPKGGQRSNINVTADFVMLANGVLNNAKLPNTLGGDTFRGDMFHTARWNYGVTGGSPAKPELTKLKDKRVGIIGTGATAVQIVPQLAKWAKHLTVFQRTASAVNVRGNRETNVATWKTEVASHPGWQKERNMNFFKFVGNTDPKPKVDMVSDGWTGMPSFSALIGSPAYDVGVQNVGDHVARMHALDFPHSEKVRRRAMQVVKDEKTAKDLQAWYPGWCKRPCFHDEYLQAFNQPNVKLVHTDGKGVDRVTPNGVQFNGIDYDVDVLIWATGFSGAGIGTVASRASVNLTGSGGQTMDEKFAEQGFSTLHGVVSRSFPNFFWQGIQQAAASPNQTFLLEALSKHISYIIATASKKSGSRPIIQPSLDGEEEWSSRIVAGAATFASIAGCTPSYMNNEGESRGMSIGEQMKAARGSVWSKGIADFVDVIEAWQAEDKLAGLEVKSAALVSSPDEGSSTRARRIGNSSAQGTVIFHSKGQLEVSSQSKSPKQKDDRNIAADREAFLKAVADAIPRQSLWCDWLRSASTERLRFQSTFLSIFFPTDNARFPGFDFILRSAPSSPTLQYALDALCLVHVGTASRDRRLQEAARRSYGMALSKMRKELMAQSRDPSKLMGAMHLLAICEFFSRIAASDGEGVMRHVRGMTQMLAACRPETLHPEIRILLGTQLRGLAVWDCMLRRKAMTGLGSLEHAMAMGTKFGATTELAKVAIRVPAILEECDILRAQGENTSINTVTTCLSKITALKDDLRACLDVWYSDTNEMPYRVAPVSELSNPRMIGADIDRLFPHAFVFPNSLGAPKHRSYWVLLLALTQARLELLETFPSLQGPYECDELERTAQETADNLCMTVAFDTQPSSGYVAMFSAMHPVQMASLWYRKKNDVRKLEWCRRALRSFQAAGLRPPVI
;
A
#
# COMPACT_ATOMS: atom_id res chain seq x y z
N MET A 1 -6.80 34.44 41.05
CA MET A 1 -8.02 35.19 40.67
C MET A 1 -7.96 35.50 39.20
N ALA A 2 -9.09 35.34 38.53
CA ALA A 2 -9.25 35.26 37.09
C ALA A 2 -9.23 36.63 36.37
N ALA A 3 -8.89 36.55 35.08
CA ALA A 3 -9.31 37.38 33.93
C ALA A 3 -8.98 38.90 33.98
N THR A 4 -8.50 39.53 32.91
CA THR A 4 -9.14 39.59 31.58
C THR A 4 -8.15 39.87 30.44
N ALA A 5 -8.56 39.45 29.25
CA ALA A 5 -7.84 39.47 27.98
C ALA A 5 -7.77 40.86 27.31
N VAL A 6 -6.73 41.06 26.48
CA VAL A 6 -6.81 41.85 25.23
C VAL A 6 -6.08 41.09 24.12
N GLN A 7 -6.73 41.06 22.96
CA GLN A 7 -6.40 40.34 21.73
C GLN A 7 -5.32 41.03 20.87
N THR A 8 -4.74 40.19 20.01
CA THR A 8 -3.92 40.47 18.80
C THR A 8 -2.63 41.24 18.98
N ASN A 9 -1.50 40.52 18.98
CA ASN A 9 -0.35 40.73 18.09
C ASN A 9 0.76 39.72 18.37
N GLY A 10 1.64 39.55 17.37
CA GLY A 10 2.70 38.55 17.28
C GLY A 10 3.40 38.22 18.59
N VAL A 11 3.47 36.92 18.89
CA VAL A 11 4.19 36.43 20.06
C VAL A 11 5.66 36.27 19.68
N ASN A 12 6.44 37.28 20.07
CA ASN A 12 7.85 37.13 20.41
C ASN A 12 7.93 36.12 21.57
N ILE A 13 8.45 34.92 21.32
CA ILE A 13 8.86 34.02 22.40
C ILE A 13 10.34 34.32 22.69
N PRO A 14 10.70 34.75 23.91
CA PRO A 14 12.10 34.96 24.25
C PRO A 14 12.81 33.59 24.29
N ALA A 15 13.90 33.46 23.54
CA ALA A 15 14.83 32.37 23.71
C ALA A 15 15.38 32.42 25.15
N PRO A 16 15.40 31.31 25.91
CA PRO A 16 16.08 31.29 27.19
C PRO A 16 17.58 31.35 26.95
N ASP A 17 18.22 32.38 27.52
CA ASP A 17 19.66 32.54 27.67
C ASP A 17 20.26 31.33 28.38
N LEU A 18 21.33 30.72 27.84
CA LEU A 18 22.45 30.17 28.62
C LEU A 18 23.74 30.03 27.78
N ASN A 19 24.55 31.10 27.83
CA ASN A 19 26.02 31.11 27.97
C ASN A 19 26.96 30.67 26.83
N GLY A 20 27.37 31.66 26.04
CA GLY A 20 28.67 31.70 25.36
C GLY A 20 28.78 32.87 24.36
N ALA A 21 29.34 34.01 24.82
CA ALA A 21 29.69 35.26 24.12
C ALA A 21 28.79 35.67 22.93
N GLN A 22 28.08 36.80 23.08
CA GLN A 22 27.44 37.53 21.98
C GLN A 22 28.38 37.56 20.76
N ILE A 23 28.00 36.87 19.68
CA ILE A 23 28.64 37.06 18.38
C ILE A 23 27.87 38.17 17.68
N ALA A 24 28.60 39.26 17.47
CA ALA A 24 28.21 40.46 16.74
C ALA A 24 27.65 40.14 15.35
N ASP A 25 26.56 40.83 15.01
CA ASP A 25 26.08 41.23 13.68
C ASP A 25 26.37 40.35 12.43
N SER A 26 25.27 39.92 11.79
CA SER A 26 25.07 39.73 10.34
C SER A 26 25.50 38.44 9.61
N ILE A 27 25.19 37.25 10.13
CA ILE A 27 24.91 36.10 9.24
C ILE A 27 23.60 35.45 9.68
N ASP A 28 22.54 35.57 8.88
CA ASP A 28 21.42 34.63 8.97
C ASP A 28 21.91 33.25 8.52
N PHE A 29 22.27 32.41 9.49
CA PHE A 29 22.83 31.08 9.24
C PHE A 29 21.85 30.19 8.47
N THR A 30 20.54 30.44 8.56
CA THR A 30 19.52 29.71 7.79
C THR A 30 19.66 30.04 6.32
N THR A 31 19.74 31.34 5.97
CA THR A 31 20.05 31.79 4.60
C THR A 31 21.37 31.20 4.08
N LYS A 32 22.42 31.12 4.91
CA LYS A 32 23.68 30.48 4.51
C LYS A 32 23.52 28.96 4.27
N TYR A 33 22.78 28.25 5.11
CA TYR A 33 22.48 26.83 4.92
C TYR A 33 21.69 26.59 3.62
N GLU A 34 20.72 27.45 3.33
CA GLU A 34 19.94 27.39 2.10
C GLU A 34 20.80 27.64 0.87
N ALA A 35 21.63 28.69 0.88
CA ALA A 35 22.57 28.96 -0.21
C ALA A 35 23.52 27.80 -0.48
N GLU A 36 24.06 27.16 0.57
CA GLU A 36 24.94 25.99 0.43
C GLU A 36 24.22 24.72 -0.02
N ARG A 37 22.95 24.55 0.37
CA ARG A 37 22.09 23.48 -0.17
C ARG A 37 21.83 23.70 -1.65
N ASP A 38 21.45 24.90 -2.05
CA ASP A 38 20.96 25.19 -3.38
C ASP A 38 22.05 25.08 -4.45
N LYS A 39 23.33 25.29 -4.10
CA LYS A 39 24.51 24.98 -4.94
C LYS A 39 24.53 23.53 -5.47
N ARG A 40 23.80 22.60 -4.85
CA ARG A 40 23.97 21.15 -5.00
C ARG A 40 22.70 20.42 -5.43
N LEU A 41 21.57 21.13 -5.53
CA LEU A 41 20.28 20.55 -5.91
C LEU A 41 20.22 20.24 -7.42
N GLY A 42 19.24 19.42 -7.81
CA GLY A 42 18.87 19.18 -9.21
C GLY A 42 19.54 17.97 -9.88
N LYS A 43 20.46 17.27 -9.21
CA LYS A 43 21.15 16.09 -9.77
C LYS A 43 20.53 14.73 -9.39
N GLY A 44 19.80 14.66 -8.27
CA GLY A 44 19.11 13.44 -7.80
C GLY A 44 20.03 12.23 -7.60
N LEU A 45 19.46 11.03 -7.55
CA LEU A 45 20.20 9.76 -7.45
C LEU A 45 20.91 9.40 -8.76
N GLY A 46 20.38 9.84 -9.91
CA GLY A 46 20.95 9.59 -11.25
C GLY A 46 22.37 10.16 -11.46
N GLN A 47 22.84 11.00 -10.55
CA GLN A 47 24.23 11.48 -10.53
C GLN A 47 25.23 10.40 -10.07
N TYR A 48 24.76 9.23 -9.64
CA TYR A 48 25.59 8.13 -9.19
C TYR A 48 25.34 6.86 -10.01
N VAL A 49 26.38 6.06 -10.17
CA VAL A 49 26.34 4.69 -10.69
C VAL A 49 26.63 3.75 -9.55
N GLU A 50 25.74 2.77 -9.35
CA GLU A 50 25.97 1.67 -8.42
C GLU A 50 26.92 0.66 -9.06
N LEU A 51 28.02 0.33 -8.37
CA LEU A 51 29.09 -0.47 -8.96
C LEU A 51 28.64 -1.89 -9.35
N SER A 52 27.73 -2.49 -8.59
CA SER A 52 27.18 -3.83 -8.85
C SER A 52 26.36 -3.90 -10.13
N LYS A 53 25.86 -2.76 -10.62
CA LYS A 53 25.04 -2.63 -11.82
C LYS A 53 25.85 -2.14 -13.03
N SER A 54 27.14 -1.84 -12.84
CA SER A 54 28.03 -1.33 -13.89
C SER A 54 28.90 -2.43 -14.47
N LYS A 55 28.85 -2.61 -15.80
CA LYS A 55 29.77 -3.51 -16.52
C LYS A 55 31.21 -2.97 -16.53
N GLU A 56 31.36 -1.65 -16.60
CA GLU A 56 32.65 -0.97 -16.69
C GLU A 56 33.40 -0.96 -15.36
N PHE A 57 32.68 -0.65 -14.27
CA PHE A 57 33.26 -0.48 -12.94
C PHE A 57 33.01 -1.67 -11.99
N GLY A 58 32.33 -2.72 -12.43
CA GLY A 58 32.03 -3.91 -11.61
C GLY A 58 33.29 -4.58 -11.04
N ARG A 59 34.42 -4.54 -11.75
CA ARG A 59 35.73 -5.03 -11.27
C ARG A 59 36.19 -4.38 -9.97
N LEU A 60 35.74 -3.17 -9.65
CA LEU A 60 36.07 -2.46 -8.41
C LEU A 60 35.39 -3.06 -7.17
N LEU A 61 34.50 -4.05 -7.35
CA LEU A 61 33.84 -4.80 -6.28
C LEU A 61 34.46 -6.16 -5.98
N GLU A 62 35.45 -6.61 -6.75
CA GLU A 62 36.15 -7.87 -6.49
C GLU A 62 36.67 -7.92 -5.06
N ASP A 63 36.50 -9.07 -4.40
CA ASP A 63 36.91 -9.27 -3.01
C ASP A 63 38.45 -9.34 -2.91
N PRO A 64 39.13 -8.36 -2.29
CA PRO A 64 40.58 -8.38 -2.16
C PRO A 64 41.06 -9.27 -1.01
N TRP A 65 40.17 -9.79 -0.17
CA TRP A 65 40.51 -10.52 1.06
C TRP A 65 40.50 -12.03 0.90
N VAL A 66 39.83 -12.55 -0.13
CA VAL A 66 39.85 -13.97 -0.48
C VAL A 66 40.94 -14.25 -1.53
N GLU A 67 41.69 -15.33 -1.32
CA GLU A 67 42.71 -15.78 -2.27
C GLU A 67 42.06 -16.52 -3.44
N ALA A 68 42.61 -16.35 -4.65
CA ALA A 68 42.12 -17.08 -5.82
C ALA A 68 42.31 -18.60 -5.62
N GLY A 69 41.29 -19.38 -5.96
CA GLY A 69 41.29 -20.82 -5.73
C GLY A 69 40.84 -21.26 -4.33
N THR A 70 40.46 -20.33 -3.44
CA THR A 70 39.81 -20.68 -2.17
C THR A 70 38.50 -21.44 -2.46
N PRO A 71 38.33 -22.69 -1.99
CA PRO A 71 37.11 -23.46 -2.25
C PRO A 71 35.88 -22.79 -1.64
N VAL A 72 34.72 -23.00 -2.27
CA VAL A 72 33.42 -22.64 -1.70
C VAL A 72 33.00 -23.74 -0.72
N PRO A 73 32.65 -23.42 0.53
CA PRO A 73 32.11 -24.42 1.46
C PRO A 73 30.79 -25.02 0.95
N GLU A 74 30.77 -26.33 0.72
CA GLU A 74 29.58 -27.08 0.26
C GLU A 74 28.76 -27.59 1.46
N ILE A 75 28.04 -26.68 2.13
CA ILE A 75 27.22 -27.02 3.31
C ILE A 75 25.88 -27.63 2.88
N LEU A 76 25.24 -27.03 1.88
CA LEU A 76 24.02 -27.54 1.27
C LEU A 76 24.32 -28.04 -0.15
N PRO A 77 23.97 -29.29 -0.48
CA PRO A 77 24.02 -29.76 -1.86
C PRO A 77 22.90 -29.13 -2.68
N ASP A 78 22.98 -29.25 -4.01
CA ASP A 78 21.82 -28.97 -4.88
C ASP A 78 20.63 -29.87 -4.52
N GLY A 79 19.45 -29.28 -4.42
CA GLY A 79 18.24 -29.89 -3.85
C GLY A 79 18.22 -29.98 -2.31
N GLY A 80 19.24 -29.46 -1.62
CA GLY A 80 19.35 -29.49 -0.16
C GLY A 80 18.27 -28.68 0.57
N HIS A 81 18.13 -28.94 1.87
CA HIS A 81 17.16 -28.26 2.74
C HIS A 81 17.82 -27.78 4.04
N THR A 82 17.45 -26.60 4.51
CA THR A 82 17.80 -26.08 5.83
C THR A 82 16.59 -25.49 6.54
N LYS A 83 16.63 -25.39 7.86
CA LYS A 83 15.56 -24.74 8.60
C LYS A 83 15.66 -23.22 8.52
N PHE A 84 16.85 -22.67 8.75
CA PHE A 84 17.10 -21.23 8.72
C PHE A 84 18.17 -20.92 7.67
N LEU A 85 17.78 -20.20 6.62
CA LEU A 85 18.71 -19.63 5.66
C LEU A 85 18.87 -18.13 5.95
N ILE A 86 20.08 -17.73 6.36
CA ILE A 86 20.41 -16.33 6.69
C ILE A 86 21.30 -15.75 5.60
N ILE A 87 20.82 -14.75 4.88
CA ILE A 87 21.60 -14.05 3.85
C ILE A 87 22.35 -12.90 4.52
N GLY A 88 23.66 -13.05 4.67
CA GLY A 88 24.55 -12.08 5.28
C GLY A 88 25.26 -12.60 6.54
N THR A 89 26.57 -12.43 6.57
CA THR A 89 27.51 -12.89 7.61
C THR A 89 28.08 -11.74 8.44
N GLY A 90 27.42 -10.58 8.39
CA GLY A 90 27.70 -9.43 9.27
C GLY A 90 27.09 -9.58 10.66
N TYR A 91 27.27 -8.57 11.53
CA TYR A 91 26.70 -8.60 12.88
C TYR A 91 25.19 -8.87 12.90
N GLY A 92 24.42 -8.40 11.91
CA GLY A 92 22.98 -8.68 11.83
C GLY A 92 22.66 -10.17 11.75
N GLY A 93 23.28 -10.87 10.78
CA GLY A 93 23.12 -12.31 10.60
C GLY A 93 23.67 -13.10 11.78
N ILE A 94 24.86 -12.74 12.27
CA ILE A 94 25.46 -13.38 13.45
C ILE A 94 24.53 -13.26 14.66
N LEU A 95 24.03 -12.06 14.97
CA LEU A 95 23.13 -11.84 16.10
C LEU A 95 21.81 -12.60 15.93
N LEU A 96 21.28 -12.66 14.71
CA LEU A 96 20.06 -13.41 14.42
C LEU A 96 20.25 -14.91 14.71
N ALA A 97 21.32 -15.52 14.19
CA ALA A 97 21.64 -16.92 14.46
C ALA A 97 21.85 -17.19 15.96
N VAL A 98 22.61 -16.33 16.64
CA VAL A 98 22.85 -16.46 18.08
C VAL A 98 21.56 -16.37 18.88
N HIS A 99 20.65 -15.46 18.53
CA HIS A 99 19.37 -15.35 19.21
C HIS A 99 18.42 -16.51 18.91
N LEU A 100 18.47 -17.11 17.72
CA LEU A 100 17.79 -18.38 17.43
C LEU A 100 18.33 -19.50 18.33
N ILE A 101 19.65 -19.63 18.46
CA ILE A 101 20.29 -20.63 19.33
C ILE A 101 19.87 -20.41 20.80
N LYS A 102 19.96 -19.17 21.29
CA LYS A 102 19.49 -18.80 22.64
C LYS A 102 18.00 -19.07 22.86
N SER A 103 17.21 -19.14 21.79
CA SER A 103 15.77 -19.44 21.85
C SER A 103 15.46 -20.94 21.75
N GLY A 104 16.48 -21.80 21.66
CA GLY A 104 16.37 -23.26 21.71
C GLY A 104 16.52 -23.98 20.37
N PHE A 105 16.93 -23.30 19.30
CA PHE A 105 17.25 -23.93 18.01
C PHE A 105 18.71 -24.42 17.97
N SER A 106 18.99 -25.42 17.12
CA SER A 106 20.37 -25.95 16.97
C SER A 106 21.20 -25.04 16.06
N SER A 107 22.51 -24.94 16.29
CA SER A 107 23.42 -24.30 15.33
C SER A 107 23.45 -25.03 13.98
N SER A 108 23.20 -26.35 13.97
CA SER A 108 23.10 -27.17 12.76
C SER A 108 21.85 -26.88 11.91
N ASP A 109 20.87 -26.17 12.46
CA ASP A 109 19.65 -25.77 11.74
C ASP A 109 19.87 -24.52 10.87
N ILE A 110 21.06 -23.91 10.96
CA ILE A 110 21.35 -22.57 10.45
C ILE A 110 22.40 -22.68 9.34
N VAL A 111 22.11 -22.07 8.20
CA VAL A 111 23.07 -21.88 7.11
C VAL A 111 23.10 -20.41 6.71
N PHE A 112 24.30 -19.85 6.60
CA PHE A 112 24.52 -18.52 6.05
C PHE A 112 24.88 -18.57 4.56
N VAL A 113 24.49 -17.55 3.83
CA VAL A 113 24.95 -17.28 2.46
C VAL A 113 25.47 -15.85 2.39
N ASP A 114 26.67 -15.64 1.88
CA ASP A 114 27.25 -14.30 1.69
C ASP A 114 28.27 -14.29 0.55
N PRO A 115 28.28 -13.26 -0.32
CA PRO A 115 29.33 -13.10 -1.31
C PRO A 115 30.72 -12.85 -0.69
N ALA A 116 30.81 -12.48 0.59
CA ALA A 116 32.06 -12.37 1.31
C ALA A 116 32.78 -13.73 1.43
N GLY A 117 34.11 -13.69 1.49
CA GLY A 117 34.94 -14.84 1.86
C GLY A 117 35.06 -15.11 3.37
N GLY A 118 34.25 -14.47 4.22
CA GLY A 118 34.32 -14.64 5.67
C GLY A 118 33.33 -13.78 6.47
N PHE A 119 33.22 -14.06 7.77
CA PHE A 119 32.34 -13.31 8.69
C PHE A 119 32.81 -11.88 8.95
N GLY A 120 31.84 -11.01 9.24
CA GLY A 120 32.05 -9.62 9.71
C GLY A 120 31.31 -8.57 8.90
N GLY A 121 30.78 -8.90 7.72
CA GLY A 121 29.98 -7.99 6.88
C GLY A 121 30.74 -6.70 6.57
N THR A 122 30.24 -5.55 7.06
CA THR A 122 30.95 -4.25 6.94
C THR A 122 32.41 -4.34 7.36
N TRP A 123 32.71 -5.05 8.45
CA TRP A 123 34.06 -5.20 9.00
C TRP A 123 34.90 -6.26 8.28
N TYR A 124 34.27 -7.14 7.50
CA TYR A 124 34.96 -8.00 6.55
C TYR A 124 35.40 -7.19 5.32
N TRP A 125 34.47 -6.45 4.71
CA TRP A 125 34.69 -5.75 3.45
C TRP A 125 35.60 -4.55 3.58
N ASN A 126 35.32 -3.67 4.55
CA ASN A 126 36.07 -2.44 4.74
C ASN A 126 37.28 -2.76 5.60
N ARG A 127 38.48 -2.62 5.04
CA ARG A 127 39.75 -2.72 5.78
C ARG A 127 40.74 -1.65 5.36
N TYR A 128 40.23 -0.45 5.06
CA TYR A 128 41.05 0.71 4.71
C TYR A 128 41.84 1.22 5.93
N PRO A 129 42.97 1.92 5.73
CA PRO A 129 43.83 2.38 6.82
C PRO A 129 43.11 3.38 7.72
N GLY A 130 43.21 3.17 9.03
CA GLY A 130 42.57 4.03 10.04
C GLY A 130 41.10 3.71 10.34
N LEU A 131 40.54 2.63 9.77
CA LEU A 131 39.16 2.21 10.00
C LEU A 131 38.87 1.98 11.49
N MET A 132 37.88 2.71 12.01
CA MET A 132 37.36 2.57 13.38
C MET A 132 35.83 2.75 13.40
N CYS A 133 35.16 2.17 14.40
CA CYS A 133 33.78 2.53 14.70
C CYS A 133 33.70 3.98 15.22
N ASP A 134 32.65 4.71 14.84
CA ASP A 134 32.43 6.10 15.26
C ASP A 134 31.49 6.22 16.47
N ILE A 135 30.97 5.10 16.94
CA ILE A 135 30.22 4.95 18.19
C ILE A 135 31.15 4.32 19.22
N GLU A 136 31.00 4.68 20.50
CA GLU A 136 31.78 4.06 21.58
C GLU A 136 31.65 2.53 21.52
N ALA A 137 32.78 1.82 21.54
CA ALA A 137 32.87 0.37 21.42
C ALA A 137 31.98 -0.35 22.44
N TYR A 138 31.83 0.23 23.64
CA TYR A 138 31.06 -0.36 24.74
C TYR A 138 29.56 -0.44 24.45
N VAL A 139 29.04 0.44 23.59
CA VAL A 139 27.64 0.40 23.13
C VAL A 139 27.52 -0.14 21.69
N TYR A 140 28.58 -0.06 20.88
CA TYR A 140 28.59 -0.52 19.50
C TYR A 140 28.86 -2.02 19.34
N MET A 141 29.83 -2.59 20.04
CA MET A 141 30.15 -4.02 19.92
C MET A 141 29.04 -4.81 20.61
N PRO A 142 28.33 -5.71 19.91
CA PRO A 142 27.19 -6.38 20.51
C PRO A 142 27.63 -7.45 21.51
N MET A 143 26.81 -7.76 22.50
CA MET A 143 27.02 -8.89 23.43
C MET A 143 28.33 -8.86 24.26
N LEU A 144 28.85 -7.68 24.61
CA LEU A 144 30.11 -7.59 25.37
C LEU A 144 30.03 -8.28 26.73
N GLU A 145 28.87 -8.20 27.37
CA GLU A 145 28.59 -8.86 28.64
C GLU A 145 28.62 -10.38 28.48
N GLU A 146 27.89 -10.94 27.52
CA GLU A 146 27.86 -12.39 27.31
C GLU A 146 29.18 -12.93 26.79
N MET A 147 29.98 -12.12 26.09
CA MET A 147 31.30 -12.52 25.60
C MET A 147 32.41 -12.35 26.62
N ASP A 148 32.14 -11.73 27.78
CA ASP A 148 33.15 -11.28 28.75
C ASP A 148 34.34 -10.59 28.05
N TYR A 149 34.00 -9.63 27.17
CA TYR A 149 34.99 -8.96 26.33
C TYR A 149 35.08 -7.49 26.69
N MET A 150 36.31 -7.04 26.98
CA MET A 150 36.64 -5.64 27.17
C MET A 150 37.28 -5.09 25.89
N PRO A 151 36.63 -4.16 25.17
CA PRO A 151 37.24 -3.50 24.01
C PRO A 151 38.52 -2.75 24.41
N LYS A 152 39.54 -2.78 23.56
CA LYS A 152 40.86 -2.19 23.86
C LYS A 152 40.83 -0.67 23.94
N HIS A 153 39.97 -0.05 23.14
CA HIS A 153 39.82 1.40 23.06
C HIS A 153 38.36 1.82 23.17
N LYS A 154 38.15 3.09 23.50
CA LYS A 154 36.83 3.73 23.46
C LYS A 154 36.20 3.60 22.06
N TYR A 155 36.99 3.66 20.99
CA TYR A 155 36.55 3.41 19.63
C TYR A 155 37.39 2.28 19.03
N ALA A 156 36.75 1.14 18.77
CA ALA A 156 37.42 -0.07 18.31
C ALA A 156 37.86 0.05 16.84
N ALA A 157 39.04 -0.50 16.54
CA ALA A 157 39.56 -0.58 15.19
C ALA A 157 38.80 -1.65 14.37
N GLY A 158 38.77 -1.49 13.04
CA GLY A 158 38.10 -2.44 12.15
C GLY A 158 38.56 -3.89 12.33
N GLU A 159 39.86 -4.10 12.58
CA GLU A 159 40.42 -5.42 12.86
C GLU A 159 39.92 -6.02 14.20
N GLU A 160 39.78 -5.21 15.24
CA GLU A 160 39.22 -5.66 16.52
C GLU A 160 37.76 -6.07 16.34
N LEU A 161 36.98 -5.28 15.61
CA LEU A 161 35.57 -5.55 15.30
C LEU A 161 35.38 -6.83 14.49
N ARG A 162 36.20 -7.04 13.45
CA ARG A 162 36.19 -8.25 12.63
C ARG A 162 36.58 -9.49 13.43
N HIS A 163 37.66 -9.43 14.23
CA HIS A 163 38.05 -10.55 15.08
C HIS A 163 36.98 -10.84 16.15
N TYR A 164 36.38 -9.81 16.72
CA TYR A 164 35.29 -9.97 17.69
C TYR A 164 34.07 -10.65 17.08
N ALA A 165 33.70 -10.33 15.83
CA ALA A 165 32.63 -11.03 15.13
C ALA A 165 32.90 -12.54 15.01
N ASN A 166 34.14 -12.91 14.66
CA ASN A 166 34.55 -14.32 14.58
C ASN A 166 34.54 -15.01 15.95
N LYS A 167 34.93 -14.33 17.03
CA LYS A 167 34.81 -14.87 18.40
C LYS A 167 33.36 -15.20 18.79
N ILE A 168 32.40 -14.38 18.37
CA ILE A 168 30.98 -14.68 18.60
C ILE A 168 30.60 -15.94 17.81
N VAL A 169 30.95 -16.02 16.53
CA VAL A 169 30.68 -17.18 15.68
C VAL A 169 31.24 -18.47 16.29
N GLU A 170 32.50 -18.46 16.74
CA GLU A 170 33.16 -19.59 17.40
C GLU A 170 32.44 -20.02 18.69
N LYS A 171 32.09 -19.05 19.56
CA LYS A 171 31.43 -19.35 20.85
C LYS A 171 30.10 -20.09 20.68
N TYR A 172 29.39 -19.80 19.59
CA TYR A 172 28.06 -20.39 19.32
C TYR A 172 28.11 -21.52 18.28
N GLY A 173 29.29 -22.01 17.89
CA GLY A 173 29.44 -23.17 17.01
C GLY A 173 28.92 -22.94 15.59
N LEU A 174 29.15 -21.74 15.04
CA LEU A 174 28.65 -21.30 13.73
C LEU A 174 29.75 -21.21 12.65
N GLN A 175 30.99 -21.56 12.96
CA GLN A 175 32.14 -21.38 12.07
C GLN A 175 32.00 -22.15 10.74
N ASP A 176 31.34 -23.31 10.78
CA ASP A 176 31.14 -24.19 9.62
C ASP A 176 29.73 -24.03 9.01
N ALA A 177 29.00 -22.97 9.37
CA ALA A 177 27.62 -22.75 8.96
C ALA A 177 27.47 -21.83 7.74
N ALA A 178 28.55 -21.34 7.13
CA ALA A 178 28.48 -20.33 6.06
C ALA A 178 28.96 -20.81 4.69
N MET A 179 28.10 -20.64 3.69
CA MET A 179 28.43 -20.73 2.27
C MET A 179 28.94 -19.37 1.80
N PHE A 180 30.26 -19.18 1.88
CA PHE A 180 30.96 -17.98 1.41
C PHE A 180 31.08 -17.95 -0.11
N GLN A 181 31.50 -16.79 -0.65
CA GLN A 181 31.63 -16.59 -2.11
C GLN A 181 30.34 -16.96 -2.87
N SER A 182 29.17 -16.80 -2.24
CA SER A 182 27.89 -17.28 -2.76
C SER A 182 26.83 -16.19 -2.59
N GLU A 183 26.02 -15.92 -3.62
CA GLU A 183 24.91 -14.99 -3.52
C GLU A 183 23.58 -15.63 -3.89
N THR A 184 22.51 -15.17 -3.25
CA THR A 184 21.15 -15.56 -3.61
C THR A 184 20.65 -14.71 -4.77
N LYS A 185 19.94 -15.31 -5.74
CA LYS A 185 19.37 -14.60 -6.91
C LYS A 185 17.86 -14.52 -6.89
N ASN A 186 17.22 -15.67 -6.69
CA ASN A 186 15.77 -15.83 -6.69
C ASN A 186 15.34 -16.53 -5.40
N MET A 187 14.25 -16.04 -4.81
CA MET A 187 13.62 -16.60 -3.62
C MET A 187 12.11 -16.63 -3.85
N ASP A 188 11.56 -17.83 -4.00
CA ASP A 188 10.15 -18.03 -4.34
C ASP A 188 9.46 -18.88 -3.27
N TRP A 189 8.33 -18.38 -2.75
CA TRP A 189 7.54 -19.15 -1.81
C TRP A 189 6.74 -20.25 -2.52
N ASP A 190 7.04 -21.51 -2.21
CA ASP A 190 6.25 -22.65 -2.65
C ASP A 190 5.05 -22.85 -1.73
N ALA A 191 3.87 -22.42 -2.17
CA ALA A 191 2.64 -22.54 -1.38
C ALA A 191 2.20 -23.99 -1.14
N ALA A 192 2.58 -24.93 -2.01
CA ALA A 192 2.21 -26.34 -1.89
C ALA A 192 3.11 -27.07 -0.88
N LYS A 193 4.42 -26.83 -0.94
CA LYS A 193 5.41 -27.42 -0.03
C LYS A 193 5.60 -26.63 1.27
N GLN A 194 5.11 -25.39 1.29
CA GLN A 194 5.24 -24.43 2.39
C GLN A 194 6.69 -24.18 2.81
N VAL A 195 7.56 -23.98 1.81
CA VAL A 195 8.98 -23.65 1.97
C VAL A 195 9.38 -22.58 0.97
N TRP A 196 10.45 -21.87 1.26
CA TRP A 196 11.15 -21.05 0.28
C TRP A 196 11.99 -21.95 -0.63
N GLN A 197 11.89 -21.74 -1.94
CA GLN A 197 12.85 -22.22 -2.93
C GLN A 197 13.85 -21.10 -3.19
N VAL A 198 15.14 -21.41 -3.12
CA VAL A 198 16.21 -20.41 -3.16
C VAL A 198 17.28 -20.84 -4.16
N GLU A 199 17.53 -19.98 -5.15
CA GLU A 199 18.64 -20.14 -6.08
C GLU A 199 19.89 -19.43 -5.52
N ILE A 200 20.98 -20.17 -5.38
CA ILE A 200 22.27 -19.67 -4.91
C ILE A 200 23.29 -19.80 -6.06
N GLU A 201 23.88 -18.67 -6.48
CA GLU A 201 25.02 -18.62 -7.38
C GLU A 201 26.32 -18.68 -6.54
N GLN A 202 27.10 -19.73 -6.72
CA GLN A 202 28.45 -19.87 -6.18
C GLN A 202 29.45 -19.21 -7.14
N MET A 203 30.31 -18.35 -6.61
CA MET A 203 31.24 -17.51 -7.38
C MET A 203 32.66 -17.59 -6.82
N PRO A 204 33.31 -18.78 -6.86
CA PRO A 204 34.69 -18.91 -6.40
C PRO A 204 35.62 -17.93 -7.12
N LYS A 205 36.46 -17.20 -6.38
CA LYS A 205 37.42 -16.27 -6.98
C LYS A 205 38.44 -17.01 -7.85
N GLY A 206 38.45 -16.67 -9.14
CA GLY A 206 39.29 -17.34 -10.14
C GLY A 206 38.80 -18.73 -10.57
N GLY A 207 37.62 -19.16 -10.12
CA GLY A 207 36.98 -20.42 -10.49
C GLY A 207 35.77 -20.23 -11.41
N GLN A 208 35.15 -21.36 -11.77
CA GLN A 208 33.91 -21.37 -12.55
C GLN A 208 32.70 -21.13 -11.64
N ARG A 209 31.76 -20.30 -12.09
CA ARG A 209 30.49 -20.08 -11.39
C ARG A 209 29.55 -21.28 -11.58
N SER A 210 28.76 -21.58 -10.55
CA SER A 210 27.74 -22.63 -10.56
C SER A 210 26.50 -22.16 -9.81
N ASN A 211 25.34 -22.72 -10.15
CA ASN A 211 24.09 -22.47 -9.44
C ASN A 211 23.62 -23.76 -8.77
N ILE A 212 23.09 -23.61 -7.57
CA ILE A 212 22.38 -24.67 -6.84
C ILE A 212 21.01 -24.15 -6.39
N ASN A 213 20.05 -25.05 -6.28
CA ASN A 213 18.73 -24.76 -5.76
C ASN A 213 18.58 -25.44 -4.40
N VAL A 214 18.22 -24.68 -3.38
CA VAL A 214 17.97 -25.21 -2.03
C VAL A 214 16.59 -24.81 -1.56
N THR A 215 16.13 -25.43 -0.47
CA THR A 215 14.88 -25.04 0.19
C THR A 215 15.12 -24.64 1.64
N ALA A 216 14.28 -23.73 2.15
CA ALA A 216 14.35 -23.31 3.54
C ALA A 216 12.96 -23.11 4.18
N ASP A 217 12.82 -23.47 5.46
CA ASP A 217 11.60 -23.18 6.23
C ASP A 217 11.45 -21.68 6.51
N PHE A 218 12.56 -21.04 6.86
CA PHE A 218 12.67 -19.61 7.14
C PHE A 218 13.83 -19.01 6.36
N VAL A 219 13.58 -17.83 5.81
CA VAL A 219 14.57 -17.03 5.09
C VAL A 219 14.72 -15.69 5.77
N MET A 220 15.96 -15.26 5.99
CA MET A 220 16.26 -14.04 6.73
C MET A 220 17.26 -13.18 5.97
N LEU A 221 16.88 -11.95 5.60
CA LEU A 221 17.82 -10.99 5.02
C LEU A 221 18.52 -10.14 6.10
N ALA A 222 19.85 -10.23 6.12
CA ALA A 222 20.75 -9.44 6.96
C ALA A 222 21.87 -8.76 6.14
N ASN A 223 21.51 -8.23 4.96
CA ASN A 223 22.42 -7.61 3.99
C ASN A 223 22.98 -6.22 4.40
N GLY A 224 22.50 -5.65 5.50
CA GLY A 224 22.97 -4.37 6.05
C GLY A 224 22.43 -3.13 5.33
N VAL A 225 22.91 -1.95 5.73
CA VAL A 225 22.35 -0.63 5.30
C VAL A 225 23.24 0.16 4.34
N LEU A 226 24.53 -0.20 4.22
CA LEU A 226 25.53 0.48 3.39
C LEU A 226 26.42 -0.57 2.69
N ASN A 227 25.80 -1.37 1.81
CA ASN A 227 26.43 -2.51 1.15
C ASN A 227 26.74 -2.25 -0.34
N ASN A 228 25.99 -1.36 -1.02
CA ASN A 228 26.12 -1.14 -2.45
C ASN A 228 26.96 0.11 -2.74
N ALA A 229 28.25 -0.08 -3.04
CA ALA A 229 29.17 1.04 -3.30
C ALA A 229 28.80 1.79 -4.59
N LYS A 230 29.00 3.12 -4.59
CA LYS A 230 28.61 3.99 -5.71
C LYS A 230 29.72 4.94 -6.14
N LEU A 231 29.75 5.28 -7.42
CA LEU A 231 30.61 6.30 -8.02
C LEU A 231 29.78 7.44 -8.61
N PRO A 232 30.30 8.67 -8.72
CA PRO A 232 29.67 9.71 -9.52
C PRO A 232 29.60 9.30 -11.00
N ASN A 233 28.45 9.52 -11.63
CA ASN A 233 28.16 9.13 -13.03
C ASN A 233 28.91 9.98 -14.08
N THR A 234 29.71 10.97 -13.66
CA THR A 234 30.23 12.02 -14.56
C THR A 234 31.58 11.74 -15.20
N LEU A 235 32.16 10.55 -15.10
CA LEU A 235 33.63 10.43 -15.22
C LEU A 235 34.02 9.31 -16.19
N GLY A 236 34.77 9.66 -17.25
CA GLY A 236 35.53 8.70 -18.09
C GLY A 236 36.65 8.01 -17.30
N GLY A 237 36.26 7.35 -16.21
CA GLY A 237 37.13 6.65 -15.28
C GLY A 237 37.76 5.41 -15.91
N ASP A 238 37.11 4.80 -16.92
CA ASP A 238 37.72 3.81 -17.81
C ASP A 238 39.01 4.28 -18.48
N THR A 239 39.16 5.58 -18.75
CA THR A 239 40.33 6.13 -19.44
C THR A 239 41.54 6.40 -18.53
N PHE A 240 41.36 6.37 -17.21
CA PHE A 240 42.43 6.65 -16.25
C PHE A 240 43.49 5.55 -16.29
N ARG A 241 44.77 5.95 -16.43
CA ARG A 241 45.88 5.02 -16.63
C ARG A 241 46.55 4.56 -15.33
N GLY A 242 46.31 5.27 -14.22
CA GLY A 242 46.87 4.93 -12.91
C GLY A 242 46.05 3.87 -12.17
N ASP A 243 46.48 3.56 -10.95
CA ASP A 243 45.75 2.62 -10.08
C ASP A 243 44.50 3.28 -9.51
N MET A 244 43.35 2.60 -9.56
CA MET A 244 42.14 3.08 -8.91
C MET A 244 41.37 1.98 -8.18
N PHE A 245 40.77 2.34 -7.05
CA PHE A 245 39.93 1.43 -6.27
C PHE A 245 38.96 2.20 -5.36
N HIS A 246 37.87 1.53 -4.99
CA HIS A 246 36.92 2.05 -3.99
C HIS A 246 37.38 1.70 -2.59
N THR A 247 37.15 2.59 -1.62
CA THR A 247 37.52 2.39 -0.21
C THR A 247 36.91 1.14 0.43
N ALA A 248 35.78 0.67 -0.10
CA ALA A 248 35.12 -0.58 0.30
C ALA A 248 35.85 -1.86 -0.12
N ARG A 249 36.85 -1.75 -1.02
CA ARG A 249 37.71 -2.84 -1.53
C ARG A 249 39.14 -2.32 -1.59
N TRP A 250 39.69 -1.96 -0.43
CA TRP A 250 41.00 -1.33 -0.34
C TRP A 250 42.11 -2.21 -0.90
N ASN A 251 42.96 -1.66 -1.78
CA ASN A 251 44.04 -2.41 -2.41
C ASN A 251 45.40 -2.12 -1.73
N TYR A 252 45.81 -3.03 -0.83
CA TYR A 252 47.14 -2.99 -0.21
C TYR A 252 48.28 -3.37 -1.17
N GLY A 253 47.98 -4.06 -2.27
CA GLY A 253 48.95 -4.31 -3.35
C GLY A 253 49.49 -3.01 -3.95
N VAL A 254 48.61 -2.02 -4.12
CA VAL A 254 48.95 -0.67 -4.62
C VAL A 254 49.55 0.20 -3.52
N THR A 255 48.93 0.21 -2.33
CA THR A 255 49.28 1.18 -1.28
C THR A 255 50.43 0.75 -0.38
N GLY A 256 50.72 -0.54 -0.28
CA GLY A 256 51.63 -1.11 0.73
C GLY A 256 50.98 -1.17 2.11
N GLY A 257 51.50 -2.02 2.99
CA GLY A 257 50.94 -2.26 4.32
C GLY A 257 49.87 -3.36 4.32
N SER A 258 49.09 -3.40 5.39
CA SER A 258 48.00 -4.38 5.61
C SER A 258 46.93 -3.80 6.54
N PRO A 259 45.75 -4.44 6.67
CA PRO A 259 44.73 -4.02 7.64
C PRO A 259 45.25 -3.86 9.08
N ALA A 260 46.11 -4.79 9.52
CA ALA A 260 46.67 -4.78 10.87
C ALA A 260 47.86 -3.81 11.03
N LYS A 261 48.55 -3.49 9.94
CA LYS A 261 49.71 -2.59 9.90
C LYS A 261 49.60 -1.66 8.69
N PRO A 262 48.86 -0.53 8.80
CA PRO A 262 48.57 0.37 7.69
C PRO A 262 49.76 1.28 7.32
N GLU A 263 50.93 0.69 7.13
CA GLU A 263 52.14 1.37 6.68
C GLU A 263 52.16 1.44 5.15
N LEU A 264 51.64 2.54 4.58
CA LEU A 264 51.39 2.68 3.14
C LEU A 264 52.66 3.00 2.34
N THR A 265 53.69 2.17 2.51
CA THR A 265 55.07 2.41 2.05
C THR A 265 55.21 2.60 0.54
N LYS A 266 54.29 2.05 -0.26
CA LYS A 266 54.31 2.17 -1.73
C LYS A 266 53.75 3.50 -2.24
N LEU A 267 53.27 4.37 -1.35
CA LEU A 267 52.78 5.71 -1.70
C LEU A 267 53.83 6.82 -1.60
N LYS A 268 55.04 6.53 -1.08
CA LYS A 268 56.11 7.52 -0.80
C LYS A 268 56.54 8.35 -2.01
N ASP A 269 56.44 7.80 -3.21
CA ASP A 269 56.78 8.46 -4.47
C ASP A 269 55.54 8.87 -5.28
N LYS A 270 54.33 8.57 -4.79
CA LYS A 270 53.07 8.71 -5.55
C LYS A 270 52.29 9.99 -5.24
N ARG A 271 51.68 10.55 -6.27
CA ARG A 271 50.61 11.55 -6.22
C ARG A 271 49.29 10.81 -6.03
N VAL A 272 48.62 11.03 -4.91
CA VAL A 272 47.37 10.33 -4.56
C VAL A 272 46.20 11.30 -4.60
N GLY A 273 45.14 10.93 -5.32
CA GLY A 273 43.85 11.63 -5.31
C GLY A 273 42.83 10.86 -4.49
N ILE A 274 42.05 11.56 -3.66
CA ILE A 274 40.89 10.98 -2.97
C ILE A 274 39.64 11.83 -3.23
N ILE A 275 38.59 11.20 -3.76
CA ILE A 275 37.31 11.86 -4.05
C ILE A 275 36.30 11.50 -2.97
N GLY A 276 35.79 12.53 -2.29
CA GLY A 276 34.83 12.39 -1.20
C GLY A 276 35.43 12.75 0.15
N THR A 277 34.58 13.25 1.04
CA THR A 277 34.96 13.82 2.34
C THR A 277 34.05 13.34 3.47
N GLY A 278 33.33 12.22 3.28
CA GLY A 278 32.54 11.58 4.33
C GLY A 278 33.40 10.89 5.40
N ALA A 279 32.76 10.19 6.34
CA ALA A 279 33.43 9.53 7.47
C ALA A 279 34.62 8.65 7.06
N THR A 280 34.49 7.89 5.97
CA THR A 280 35.58 7.09 5.40
C THR A 280 36.80 7.93 5.05
N ALA A 281 36.63 9.02 4.31
CA ALA A 281 37.74 9.90 3.95
C ALA A 281 38.33 10.62 5.17
N VAL A 282 37.49 10.98 6.16
CA VAL A 282 37.94 11.60 7.40
C VAL A 282 38.93 10.70 8.17
N GLN A 283 38.74 9.38 8.14
CA GLN A 283 39.66 8.42 8.75
C GLN A 283 40.91 8.14 7.87
N ILE A 284 40.74 8.12 6.54
CA ILE A 284 41.81 7.76 5.60
C ILE A 284 42.80 8.90 5.34
N VAL A 285 42.33 10.15 5.21
CA VAL A 285 43.16 11.30 4.81
C VAL A 285 44.41 11.46 5.71
N PRO A 286 44.32 11.35 7.05
CA PRO A 286 45.50 11.40 7.91
C PRO A 286 46.49 10.27 7.66
N GLN A 287 46.02 9.08 7.26
CA GLN A 287 46.87 7.95 6.92
C GLN A 287 47.56 8.17 5.57
N LEU A 288 46.84 8.65 4.56
CA LEU A 288 47.43 8.98 3.26
C LEU A 288 48.45 10.13 3.36
N ALA A 289 48.16 11.16 4.16
CA ALA A 289 49.03 12.31 4.34
C ALA A 289 50.42 11.93 4.88
N LYS A 290 50.50 10.90 5.74
CA LYS A 290 51.75 10.39 6.32
C LYS A 290 52.67 9.73 5.28
N TRP A 291 52.12 9.19 4.19
CA TRP A 291 52.86 8.33 3.28
C TRP A 291 52.93 8.83 1.83
N ALA A 292 51.94 9.59 1.35
CA ALA A 292 51.91 10.04 -0.05
C ALA A 292 52.91 11.16 -0.32
N LYS A 293 53.58 11.13 -1.49
CA LYS A 293 54.42 12.25 -1.95
C LYS A 293 53.60 13.56 -2.04
N HIS A 294 52.41 13.46 -2.62
CA HIS A 294 51.40 14.51 -2.64
C HIS A 294 50.02 13.88 -2.48
N LEU A 295 49.16 14.48 -1.66
CA LEU A 295 47.76 14.08 -1.47
C LEU A 295 46.84 15.22 -1.91
N THR A 296 45.95 14.95 -2.87
CA THR A 296 44.89 15.87 -3.29
C THR A 296 43.53 15.35 -2.83
N VAL A 297 42.83 16.12 -2.02
CA VAL A 297 41.50 15.80 -1.49
C VAL A 297 40.44 16.59 -2.24
N PHE A 298 39.58 15.91 -3.01
CA PHE A 298 38.51 16.54 -3.79
C PHE A 298 37.22 16.58 -2.98
N GLN A 299 36.83 17.79 -2.57
CA GLN A 299 35.69 18.02 -1.69
C GLN A 299 34.53 18.65 -2.44
N ARG A 300 33.38 17.96 -2.45
CA ARG A 300 32.10 18.56 -2.85
C ARG A 300 31.42 19.29 -1.71
N THR A 301 31.34 18.67 -0.54
CA THR A 301 30.72 19.24 0.65
C THR A 301 31.57 18.87 1.86
N ALA A 302 31.91 19.83 2.70
CA ALA A 302 32.65 19.57 3.93
C ALA A 302 31.87 18.67 4.90
N SER A 303 32.56 17.83 5.66
CA SER A 303 31.99 17.12 6.80
C SER A 303 32.07 17.99 8.05
N ALA A 304 31.07 17.88 8.92
CA ALA A 304 31.13 18.46 10.27
C ALA A 304 32.05 17.59 11.14
N VAL A 305 33.32 18.00 11.31
CA VAL A 305 34.35 17.20 12.01
C VAL A 305 34.59 17.73 13.42
N ASN A 306 34.12 16.99 14.42
CA ASN A 306 34.33 17.30 15.84
C ASN A 306 35.46 16.44 16.46
N VAL A 307 35.77 16.67 17.74
CA VAL A 307 36.75 15.89 18.52
C VAL A 307 36.33 14.43 18.58
N ARG A 308 37.28 13.51 18.38
CA ARG A 308 37.06 12.09 18.63
C ARG A 308 37.31 11.73 20.09
N GLY A 309 38.47 12.08 20.63
CA GLY A 309 38.87 11.73 21.99
C GLY A 309 39.02 10.22 22.20
N ASN A 310 39.66 9.53 21.23
CA ASN A 310 39.93 8.11 21.38
C ASN A 310 40.94 7.87 22.52
N ARG A 311 40.78 6.78 23.26
CA ARG A 311 41.60 6.43 24.41
C ARG A 311 41.59 4.92 24.63
N GLU A 312 42.64 4.40 25.25
CA GLU A 312 42.65 3.02 25.74
C GLU A 312 41.61 2.84 26.85
N THR A 313 41.01 1.65 26.91
CA THR A 313 40.08 1.28 27.98
C THR A 313 40.86 0.97 29.25
N ASN A 314 40.61 1.74 30.31
CA ASN A 314 41.21 1.49 31.62
C ASN A 314 40.52 0.29 32.30
N VAL A 315 41.32 -0.70 32.72
CA VAL A 315 40.81 -1.96 33.34
C VAL A 315 40.05 -1.70 34.64
N ALA A 316 40.51 -0.77 35.48
CA ALA A 316 39.85 -0.47 36.74
C ALA A 316 38.49 0.17 36.48
N THR A 317 38.45 1.25 35.70
CA THR A 317 37.20 1.92 35.28
C THR A 317 36.25 0.96 34.58
N TRP A 318 36.75 0.06 33.71
CA TRP A 318 35.92 -0.93 33.05
C TRP A 318 35.17 -1.79 34.06
N LYS A 319 35.86 -2.31 35.08
CA LYS A 319 35.24 -3.19 36.08
C LYS A 319 34.36 -2.45 37.09
N THR A 320 34.70 -1.21 37.44
CA THR A 320 34.01 -0.47 38.51
C THR A 320 32.88 0.43 38.01
N GLU A 321 32.97 0.95 36.79
CA GLU A 321 32.06 1.98 36.26
C GLU A 321 31.34 1.58 34.96
N VAL A 322 31.89 0.64 34.18
CA VAL A 322 31.28 0.22 32.90
C VAL A 322 30.58 -1.13 33.03
N ALA A 323 31.33 -2.22 33.15
CA ALA A 323 30.83 -3.58 33.30
C ALA A 323 30.68 -3.98 34.78
N SER A 324 30.04 -3.10 35.57
CA SER A 324 29.98 -3.22 37.04
C SER A 324 28.86 -4.12 37.57
N HIS A 325 27.86 -4.44 36.74
CA HIS A 325 26.70 -5.22 37.13
C HIS A 325 26.01 -5.87 35.91
N PRO A 326 25.18 -6.91 36.08
CA PRO A 326 24.46 -7.52 34.96
C PRO A 326 23.50 -6.56 34.26
N GLY A 327 23.44 -6.61 32.93
CA GLY A 327 22.60 -5.74 32.11
C GLY A 327 23.17 -4.34 31.82
N TRP A 328 24.40 -4.05 32.29
CA TRP A 328 25.06 -2.75 32.13
C TRP A 328 25.09 -2.28 30.66
N GLN A 329 25.25 -3.20 29.71
CA GLN A 329 25.39 -2.83 28.31
C GLN A 329 24.06 -2.30 27.73
N LYS A 330 22.93 -2.90 28.11
CA LYS A 330 21.60 -2.41 27.74
C LYS A 330 21.34 -1.06 28.40
N GLU A 331 21.67 -0.90 29.68
CA GLU A 331 21.54 0.38 30.38
C GLU A 331 22.33 1.48 29.67
N ARG A 332 23.60 1.23 29.35
CA ARG A 332 24.49 2.20 28.68
C ARG A 332 24.00 2.56 27.28
N ASN A 333 23.49 1.59 26.52
CA ASN A 333 22.84 1.85 25.24
C ASN A 333 21.61 2.75 25.38
N MET A 334 20.72 2.44 26.33
CA MET A 334 19.53 3.27 26.58
C MET A 334 19.90 4.67 27.06
N ASN A 335 20.93 4.81 27.90
CA ASN A 335 21.49 6.10 28.30
C ASN A 335 21.94 6.91 27.07
N PHE A 336 22.77 6.33 26.21
CA PHE A 336 23.25 6.95 24.97
C PHE A 336 22.09 7.50 24.10
N PHE A 337 21.06 6.69 23.86
CA PHE A 337 19.92 7.12 23.04
C PHE A 337 19.04 8.18 23.70
N LYS A 338 18.97 8.23 25.04
CA LYS A 338 18.26 9.31 25.74
C LYS A 338 18.91 10.67 25.52
N PHE A 339 20.24 10.73 25.41
CA PHE A 339 20.97 11.97 25.09
C PHE A 339 20.84 12.33 23.61
N VAL A 340 21.12 11.39 22.70
CA VAL A 340 21.10 11.66 21.26
C VAL A 340 19.68 11.93 20.74
N GLY A 341 18.69 11.23 21.30
CA GLY A 341 17.26 11.44 21.03
C GLY A 341 16.64 12.61 21.79
N ASN A 342 17.40 13.36 22.58
CA ASN A 342 16.92 14.53 23.33
C ASN A 342 15.65 14.27 24.17
N THR A 343 15.62 13.15 24.89
CA THR A 343 14.48 12.77 25.75
C THR A 343 14.31 13.73 26.93
N ASP A 344 13.10 13.79 27.50
CA ASP A 344 12.78 14.61 28.68
C ASP A 344 11.96 13.79 29.70
N PRO A 345 12.41 13.62 30.97
CA PRO A 345 13.68 14.11 31.53
C PRO A 345 14.89 13.33 31.01
N LYS A 346 16.02 14.03 30.83
CA LYS A 346 17.32 13.38 30.54
C LYS A 346 17.89 12.68 31.78
N PRO A 347 18.64 11.58 31.60
CA PRO A 347 19.45 11.02 32.67
C PRO A 347 20.40 12.06 33.26
N LYS A 348 20.65 11.97 34.58
CA LYS A 348 21.57 12.88 35.28
C LYS A 348 23.02 12.72 34.83
N VAL A 349 23.41 11.50 34.46
CA VAL A 349 24.78 11.15 34.06
C VAL A 349 24.77 10.76 32.59
N ASP A 350 25.60 11.42 31.80
CA ASP A 350 25.97 11.00 30.46
C ASP A 350 27.08 9.95 30.55
N MET A 351 26.71 8.69 30.38
CA MET A 351 27.64 7.58 30.56
C MET A 351 28.70 7.54 29.46
N VAL A 352 28.33 7.93 28.23
CA VAL A 352 29.23 7.88 27.06
C VAL A 352 30.07 9.16 26.98
N SER A 353 29.46 10.32 27.25
CA SER A 353 30.12 11.63 27.34
C SER A 353 31.08 11.87 26.17
N ASP A 354 30.55 11.90 24.95
CA ASP A 354 31.32 12.13 23.73
C ASP A 354 30.62 13.08 22.74
N GLY A 355 31.19 13.20 21.54
CA GLY A 355 30.67 14.11 20.52
C GLY A 355 29.24 13.80 20.05
N TRP A 356 28.75 12.56 20.19
CA TRP A 356 27.37 12.19 19.86
C TRP A 356 26.39 12.70 20.90
N THR A 357 26.67 12.49 22.19
CA THR A 357 25.77 12.90 23.27
C THR A 357 25.68 14.41 23.44
N GLY A 358 26.67 15.15 22.91
CA GLY A 358 26.65 16.60 22.74
C GLY A 358 25.88 17.12 21.52
N MET A 359 25.11 16.29 20.81
CA MET A 359 24.35 16.67 19.60
C MET A 359 22.86 16.26 19.69
N PRO A 360 22.09 16.83 20.64
CA PRO A 360 20.67 16.48 20.84
C PRO A 360 19.78 16.81 19.64
N SER A 361 20.22 17.69 18.73
CA SER A 361 19.54 18.01 17.47
C SER A 361 19.46 16.83 16.50
N PHE A 362 20.27 15.77 16.68
CA PHE A 362 20.16 14.56 15.85
C PHE A 362 18.80 13.87 15.99
N SER A 363 18.08 14.14 17.08
CA SER A 363 16.67 13.76 17.29
C SER A 363 15.74 14.18 16.13
N ALA A 364 16.10 15.20 15.35
CA ALA A 364 15.41 15.60 14.12
C ALA A 364 15.39 14.50 13.04
N LEU A 365 16.39 13.61 13.02
CA LEU A 365 16.52 12.51 12.06
C LEU A 365 16.08 11.16 12.66
N ILE A 366 16.27 10.97 13.98
CA ILE A 366 16.05 9.66 14.62
C ILE A 366 14.76 9.56 15.44
N GLY A 367 14.07 10.68 15.66
CA GLY A 367 12.87 10.74 16.48
C GLY A 367 13.14 10.93 17.97
N SER A 368 12.08 11.28 18.70
CA SER A 368 12.10 11.49 20.15
C SER A 368 10.69 11.42 20.72
N PRO A 369 10.48 10.85 21.93
CA PRO A 369 9.18 10.94 22.60
C PRO A 369 8.87 12.36 23.09
N ALA A 370 9.86 13.27 23.11
CA ALA A 370 9.69 14.66 23.54
C ALA A 370 8.93 15.53 22.54
N TYR A 371 8.66 15.03 21.33
CA TYR A 371 7.99 15.78 20.28
C TYR A 371 6.67 15.12 19.90
N ASP A 372 5.61 15.92 19.85
CA ASP A 372 4.33 15.55 19.23
C ASP A 372 4.13 16.45 17.99
N VAL A 373 4.52 15.93 16.82
CA VAL A 373 4.59 16.70 15.58
C VAL A 373 3.50 16.24 14.64
N GLY A 374 2.57 17.16 14.33
CA GLY A 374 1.57 17.02 13.29
C GLY A 374 1.70 18.12 12.25
N VAL A 375 0.91 18.06 11.18
CA VAL A 375 0.95 19.03 10.06
C VAL A 375 0.82 20.48 10.54
N GLN A 376 0.07 20.71 11.62
CA GLN A 376 -0.20 22.02 12.21
C GLN A 376 1.00 22.70 12.88
N ASN A 377 2.04 21.96 13.30
CA ASN A 377 3.16 22.49 14.08
C ASN A 377 4.55 22.14 13.50
N VAL A 378 4.60 21.71 12.23
CA VAL A 378 5.86 21.41 11.52
C VAL A 378 6.82 22.60 11.53
N GLY A 379 6.33 23.81 11.26
CA GLY A 379 7.18 25.02 11.23
C GLY A 379 7.89 25.27 12.56
N ASP A 380 7.14 25.19 13.67
CA ASP A 380 7.69 25.36 15.02
C ASP A 380 8.68 24.25 15.39
N HIS A 381 8.40 23.02 14.98
CA HIS A 381 9.32 21.90 15.19
C HIS A 381 10.65 22.12 14.45
N VAL A 382 10.61 22.53 13.19
CA VAL A 382 11.80 22.83 12.38
C VAL A 382 12.62 23.97 13.00
N ALA A 383 11.97 25.07 13.38
CA ALA A 383 12.62 26.20 14.03
C ALA A 383 13.30 25.79 15.35
N ARG A 384 12.63 24.97 16.17
CA ARG A 384 13.18 24.39 17.40
C ARG A 384 14.42 23.54 17.14
N MET A 385 14.40 22.68 16.13
CA MET A 385 15.55 21.84 15.79
C MET A 385 16.76 22.67 15.34
N HIS A 386 16.54 23.72 14.55
CA HIS A 386 17.61 24.67 14.20
C HIS A 386 18.21 25.37 15.41
N ALA A 387 17.36 25.86 16.33
CA ALA A 387 17.82 26.51 17.56
C ALA A 387 18.63 25.53 18.46
N LEU A 388 18.18 24.27 18.55
CA LEU A 388 18.87 23.22 19.32
C LEU A 388 20.25 22.86 18.72
N ASP A 389 20.39 22.93 17.40
CA ASP A 389 21.62 22.55 16.69
C ASP A 389 22.68 23.65 16.66
N PHE A 390 22.25 24.92 16.66
CA PHE A 390 23.13 26.06 16.42
C PHE A 390 24.40 26.08 17.29
N PRO A 391 24.33 25.89 18.63
CA PRO A 391 25.53 25.91 19.48
C PRO A 391 26.54 24.82 19.11
N HIS A 392 26.06 23.62 18.79
CA HIS A 392 26.92 22.50 18.38
C HIS A 392 27.60 22.79 17.03
N SER A 393 26.79 23.14 16.03
CA SER A 393 27.28 23.39 14.66
C SER A 393 28.27 24.55 14.61
N GLU A 394 28.06 25.59 15.43
CA GLU A 394 28.99 26.72 15.52
C GLU A 394 30.32 26.34 16.20
N LYS A 395 30.28 25.51 17.26
CA LYS A 395 31.49 24.95 17.87
C LYS A 395 32.32 24.15 16.85
N VAL A 396 31.67 23.34 16.02
CA VAL A 396 32.35 22.54 14.99
C VAL A 396 32.99 23.42 13.91
N ARG A 397 32.30 24.47 13.45
CA ARG A 397 32.87 25.44 12.49
C ARG A 397 34.05 26.21 13.05
N ARG A 398 33.99 26.64 14.32
CA ARG A 398 35.11 27.30 15.00
C ARG A 398 36.32 26.39 15.14
N ARG A 399 36.13 25.10 15.41
CA ARG A 399 37.23 24.12 15.47
C ARG A 399 38.03 24.06 14.16
N ALA A 400 37.37 24.08 12.99
CA ALA A 400 38.07 24.11 11.71
C ALA A 400 39.00 25.33 11.59
N MET A 401 38.51 26.52 11.96
CA MET A 401 39.28 27.77 11.97
C MET A 401 40.43 27.77 12.97
N GLN A 402 40.28 27.09 14.11
CA GLN A 402 41.32 27.03 15.15
C GLN A 402 42.44 26.05 14.81
N VAL A 403 42.12 24.96 14.12
CA VAL A 403 43.07 23.85 13.86
C VAL A 403 43.82 24.02 12.55
N VAL A 404 43.17 24.55 11.50
CA VAL A 404 43.75 24.67 10.16
C VAL A 404 44.41 26.04 10.01
N LYS A 405 45.70 26.07 9.68
CA LYS A 405 46.53 27.29 9.62
C LYS A 405 46.22 28.17 8.41
N ASP A 406 45.98 27.56 7.26
CA ASP A 406 45.58 28.30 6.05
C ASP A 406 44.10 28.70 6.16
N GLU A 407 43.84 30.00 6.24
CA GLU A 407 42.49 30.53 6.49
C GLU A 407 41.49 30.14 5.40
N LYS A 408 41.94 30.10 4.14
CA LYS A 408 41.08 29.71 3.02
C LYS A 408 40.67 28.24 3.15
N THR A 409 41.62 27.35 3.37
CA THR A 409 41.37 25.92 3.58
C THR A 409 40.49 25.69 4.81
N ALA A 410 40.71 26.44 5.89
CA ALA A 410 39.89 26.37 7.09
C ALA A 410 38.42 26.72 6.82
N LYS A 411 38.17 27.82 6.07
CA LYS A 411 36.83 28.23 5.62
C LYS A 411 36.19 27.19 4.69
N ASP A 412 36.96 26.65 3.75
CA ASP A 412 36.48 25.61 2.82
C ASP A 412 36.13 24.30 3.54
N LEU A 413 36.70 24.03 4.71
CA LEU A 413 36.40 22.88 5.57
C LEU A 413 35.22 23.11 6.53
N GLN A 414 34.62 24.29 6.57
CA GLN A 414 33.44 24.54 7.40
C GLN A 414 32.17 23.92 6.78
N ALA A 415 31.47 23.12 7.57
CA ALA A 415 30.17 22.57 7.21
C ALA A 415 29.04 23.57 7.49
N TRP A 416 28.29 23.89 6.43
CA TRP A 416 27.16 24.82 6.45
C TRP A 416 25.85 24.10 6.11
N TYR A 417 25.44 23.23 7.02
CA TYR A 417 24.14 22.56 7.04
C TYR A 417 23.84 22.15 8.49
N PRO A 418 22.56 21.91 8.85
CA PRO A 418 22.22 21.41 10.17
C PRO A 418 22.85 20.05 10.49
N GLY A 419 23.25 19.81 11.74
CA GLY A 419 23.98 18.61 12.17
C GLY A 419 23.29 17.27 11.86
N TRP A 420 21.96 17.26 11.71
CA TRP A 420 21.19 16.06 11.36
C TRP A 420 21.20 15.71 9.86
N CYS A 421 21.65 16.61 8.99
CA CYS A 421 21.55 16.42 7.53
C CYS A 421 22.56 15.43 6.95
N LYS A 422 23.62 15.13 7.71
CA LYS A 422 24.64 14.13 7.39
C LYS A 422 25.08 13.43 8.68
N ARG A 423 25.65 12.24 8.55
CA ARG A 423 26.27 11.59 9.71
C ARG A 423 27.45 12.45 10.20
N PRO A 424 27.48 12.87 11.48
CA PRO A 424 28.58 13.66 12.02
C PRO A 424 29.88 12.87 11.97
N CYS A 425 31.00 13.58 11.84
CA CYS A 425 32.32 12.98 11.81
C CYS A 425 33.11 13.38 13.05
N PHE A 426 33.92 12.45 13.56
CA PHE A 426 34.76 12.68 14.74
C PHE A 426 36.18 12.24 14.42
N HIS A 427 37.14 13.16 14.44
CA HIS A 427 38.54 12.84 14.20
C HIS A 427 39.49 13.87 14.80
N ASP A 428 40.60 13.37 15.33
CA ASP A 428 41.59 14.21 16.01
C ASP A 428 42.79 14.59 15.13
N GLU A 429 42.92 13.98 13.94
CA GLU A 429 44.03 14.27 13.00
C GLU A 429 43.58 14.78 11.61
N TYR A 430 42.27 14.80 11.30
CA TYR A 430 41.79 15.08 9.93
C TYR A 430 42.03 16.53 9.53
N LEU A 431 41.63 17.47 10.39
CA LEU A 431 41.83 18.89 10.14
C LEU A 431 43.33 19.23 10.12
N GLN A 432 44.11 18.61 11.01
CA GLN A 432 45.56 18.80 11.11
C GLN A 432 46.30 18.30 9.86
N ALA A 433 45.78 17.28 9.17
CA ALA A 433 46.39 16.78 7.94
C ALA A 433 46.53 17.87 6.87
N PHE A 434 45.61 18.84 6.81
CA PHE A 434 45.67 19.97 5.87
C PHE A 434 46.73 21.02 6.21
N ASN A 435 47.40 20.90 7.36
CA ASN A 435 48.56 21.73 7.68
C ASN A 435 49.88 21.13 7.16
N GLN A 436 49.85 19.91 6.61
CA GLN A 436 51.04 19.28 6.04
C GLN A 436 51.29 19.82 4.63
N PRO A 437 52.55 20.11 4.25
CA PRO A 437 52.89 20.76 2.99
C PRO A 437 52.58 19.89 1.75
N ASN A 438 52.46 18.58 1.91
CA ASN A 438 52.12 17.64 0.85
C ASN A 438 50.61 17.44 0.63
N VAL A 439 49.75 18.06 1.45
CA VAL A 439 48.28 17.88 1.39
C VAL A 439 47.62 19.12 0.78
N LYS A 440 46.78 18.91 -0.25
CA LYS A 440 46.02 19.96 -0.92
C LYS A 440 44.52 19.66 -0.87
N LEU A 441 43.73 20.62 -0.40
CA LEU A 441 42.28 20.59 -0.54
C LEU A 441 41.87 21.22 -1.88
N VAL A 442 41.04 20.51 -2.66
CA VAL A 442 40.35 21.04 -3.84
C VAL A 442 38.88 21.16 -3.50
N HIS A 443 38.45 22.38 -3.12
CA HIS A 443 37.05 22.69 -2.88
C HIS A 443 36.33 22.92 -4.20
N THR A 444 35.32 22.09 -4.48
CA THR A 444 34.59 22.12 -5.76
C THR A 444 33.34 23.01 -5.76
N ASP A 445 33.21 23.89 -4.76
CA ASP A 445 32.07 24.82 -4.58
C ASP A 445 30.69 24.15 -4.73
N GLY A 446 30.58 22.90 -4.24
CA GLY A 446 29.36 22.11 -4.32
C GLY A 446 29.05 21.44 -5.66
N LYS A 447 29.78 21.76 -6.73
CA LYS A 447 29.55 21.23 -8.08
C LYS A 447 29.96 19.76 -8.22
N GLY A 448 31.00 19.35 -7.50
CA GLY A 448 31.72 18.09 -7.73
C GLY A 448 32.85 18.27 -8.75
N VAL A 449 33.62 17.22 -8.98
CA VAL A 449 34.66 17.19 -10.02
C VAL A 449 34.01 17.12 -11.41
N ASP A 450 34.71 17.63 -12.44
CA ASP A 450 34.15 17.71 -13.80
C ASP A 450 34.23 16.37 -14.51
N ARG A 451 35.44 15.79 -14.57
CA ARG A 451 35.72 14.47 -15.16
C ARG A 451 37.00 13.85 -14.59
N VAL A 452 37.13 12.54 -14.75
CA VAL A 452 38.42 11.86 -14.68
C VAL A 452 39.08 11.98 -16.05
N THR A 453 40.38 12.23 -16.07
CA THR A 453 41.22 12.30 -17.28
C THR A 453 42.17 11.11 -17.30
N PRO A 454 42.86 10.84 -18.43
CA PRO A 454 43.82 9.73 -18.47
C PRO A 454 44.94 9.80 -17.42
N ASN A 455 45.28 11.00 -16.95
CA ASN A 455 46.37 11.23 -16.00
C ASN A 455 45.91 11.69 -14.60
N GLY A 456 44.61 11.92 -14.39
CA GLY A 456 44.13 12.41 -13.10
C GLY A 456 42.68 12.86 -13.07
N VAL A 457 42.42 13.98 -12.37
CA VAL A 457 41.07 14.50 -12.13
C VAL A 457 41.01 15.96 -12.57
N GLN A 458 39.97 16.34 -13.30
CA GLN A 458 39.74 17.71 -13.72
C GLN A 458 38.68 18.40 -12.85
N PHE A 459 38.95 19.64 -12.47
CA PHE A 459 37.95 20.54 -11.90
C PHE A 459 38.21 21.99 -12.30
N ASN A 460 37.16 22.67 -12.76
CA ASN A 460 37.17 24.05 -13.24
C ASN A 460 38.21 24.28 -14.34
N GLY A 461 38.34 23.32 -15.26
CA GLY A 461 39.32 23.35 -16.35
C GLY A 461 40.78 23.13 -15.92
N ILE A 462 41.04 22.87 -14.64
CA ILE A 462 42.39 22.57 -14.11
C ILE A 462 42.53 21.06 -13.98
N ASP A 463 43.57 20.49 -14.59
CA ASP A 463 43.94 19.09 -14.43
C ASP A 463 44.84 18.88 -13.21
N TYR A 464 44.46 17.92 -12.38
CA TYR A 464 45.20 17.49 -11.19
C TYR A 464 45.71 16.08 -11.42
N ASP A 465 46.98 15.97 -11.83
CA ASP A 465 47.60 14.67 -12.08
C ASP A 465 47.72 13.84 -10.80
N VAL A 466 47.30 12.58 -10.88
CA VAL A 466 47.43 11.60 -9.79
C VAL A 466 47.85 10.24 -10.35
N ASP A 467 48.69 9.53 -9.61
CA ASP A 467 49.15 8.18 -9.95
C ASP A 467 48.21 7.12 -9.37
N VAL A 468 47.58 7.43 -8.23
CA VAL A 468 46.60 6.57 -7.54
C VAL A 468 45.32 7.37 -7.25
N LEU A 469 44.16 6.85 -7.65
CA LEU A 469 42.86 7.47 -7.43
C LEU A 469 41.97 6.62 -6.51
N ILE A 470 41.55 7.20 -5.38
CA ILE A 470 40.77 6.53 -4.34
C ILE A 470 39.34 7.08 -4.31
N TRP A 471 38.38 6.20 -4.46
CA TRP A 471 36.96 6.54 -4.37
C TRP A 471 36.44 6.37 -2.94
N ALA A 472 36.24 7.50 -2.26
CA ALA A 472 35.57 7.60 -0.96
C ALA A 472 34.14 8.16 -1.11
N THR A 473 33.44 7.68 -2.14
CA THR A 473 32.16 8.22 -2.64
C THR A 473 30.93 7.53 -2.03
N GLY A 474 31.16 6.56 -1.14
CA GLY A 474 30.15 5.98 -0.28
C GLY A 474 29.31 4.92 -0.96
N PHE A 475 28.07 4.78 -0.48
CA PHE A 475 27.16 3.71 -0.84
C PHE A 475 25.77 4.27 -1.17
N SER A 476 24.93 3.46 -1.81
CA SER A 476 23.49 3.72 -1.91
C SER A 476 22.87 3.78 -0.51
N GLY A 477 21.90 4.68 -0.31
CA GLY A 477 21.26 4.91 0.98
C GLY A 477 20.35 3.76 1.40
N ALA A 478 20.21 3.58 2.72
CA ALA A 478 19.39 2.51 3.33
C ALA A 478 17.89 2.60 2.97
N GLY A 479 17.41 3.81 2.66
CA GLY A 479 16.02 4.12 2.29
C GLY A 479 15.70 3.94 0.81
N ILE A 480 16.67 3.55 -0.03
CA ILE A 480 16.49 3.45 -1.49
C ILE A 480 16.15 2.00 -1.85
N GLY A 481 14.97 1.79 -2.47
CA GLY A 481 14.47 0.47 -2.83
C GLY A 481 13.90 -0.32 -1.65
N THR A 482 13.43 -1.54 -1.90
CA THR A 482 13.02 -2.49 -0.86
C THR A 482 14.21 -3.29 -0.33
N VAL A 483 14.01 -4.07 0.74
CA VAL A 483 15.04 -4.97 1.26
C VAL A 483 15.50 -6.01 0.22
N ALA A 484 14.60 -6.49 -0.64
CA ALA A 484 14.91 -7.45 -1.71
C ALA A 484 15.82 -6.81 -2.78
N SER A 485 15.39 -5.67 -3.35
CA SER A 485 16.17 -4.94 -4.35
C SER A 485 17.56 -4.49 -3.84
N ARG A 486 17.68 -4.13 -2.55
CA ARG A 486 18.97 -3.78 -1.91
C ARG A 486 19.88 -4.99 -1.69
N ALA A 487 19.31 -6.18 -1.61
CA ALA A 487 20.04 -7.44 -1.57
C ALA A 487 20.32 -7.99 -2.98
N SER A 488 19.86 -7.32 -4.05
CA SER A 488 19.89 -7.81 -5.43
C SER A 488 19.18 -9.16 -5.62
N VAL A 489 18.12 -9.40 -4.84
CA VAL A 489 17.33 -10.63 -4.89
C VAL A 489 15.94 -10.37 -5.44
N ASN A 490 15.48 -11.22 -6.36
CA ASN A 490 14.07 -11.29 -6.74
C ASN A 490 13.34 -12.14 -5.69
N LEU A 491 12.39 -11.53 -4.98
CA LEU A 491 11.67 -12.17 -3.88
C LEU A 491 10.16 -12.23 -4.19
N THR A 492 9.65 -13.44 -4.43
CA THR A 492 8.25 -13.69 -4.79
C THR A 492 7.49 -14.37 -3.66
N GLY A 493 6.40 -13.75 -3.23
CA GLY A 493 5.56 -14.25 -2.13
C GLY A 493 4.48 -15.25 -2.56
N SER A 494 3.60 -15.62 -1.63
CA SER A 494 2.56 -16.65 -1.82
C SER A 494 1.47 -16.31 -2.84
N GLY A 495 1.43 -15.09 -3.36
CA GLY A 495 0.48 -14.61 -4.36
C GLY A 495 1.07 -14.46 -5.77
N GLY A 496 2.32 -14.87 -5.99
CA GLY A 496 3.04 -14.64 -7.25
C GLY A 496 3.46 -13.19 -7.49
N GLN A 497 3.21 -12.29 -6.53
CA GLN A 497 3.66 -10.91 -6.54
C GLN A 497 5.03 -10.80 -5.85
N THR A 498 5.92 -9.99 -6.41
CA THR A 498 7.22 -9.69 -5.80
C THR A 498 7.10 -8.65 -4.67
N MET A 499 8.06 -8.62 -3.76
CA MET A 499 8.09 -7.61 -2.70
C MET A 499 8.23 -6.18 -3.25
N ASP A 500 9.02 -6.03 -4.32
CA ASP A 500 9.20 -4.75 -5.01
C ASP A 500 7.87 -4.25 -5.58
N GLU A 501 7.10 -5.12 -6.26
CA GLU A 501 5.77 -4.77 -6.78
C GLU A 501 4.81 -4.40 -5.64
N LYS A 502 4.73 -5.20 -4.57
CA LYS A 502 3.85 -4.91 -3.42
C LYS A 502 4.12 -3.50 -2.88
N PHE A 503 5.36 -3.18 -2.54
CA PHE A 503 5.69 -1.87 -1.96
C PHE A 503 5.63 -0.74 -2.99
N ALA A 504 5.84 -1.03 -4.28
CA ALA A 504 5.60 -0.09 -5.36
C ALA A 504 4.10 0.16 -5.61
N GLU A 505 3.17 -0.68 -5.19
CA GLU A 505 1.74 -0.41 -5.31
C GLU A 505 1.19 0.29 -4.07
N GLN A 506 1.36 -0.30 -2.88
CA GLN A 506 0.68 0.16 -1.66
C GLN A 506 1.57 0.96 -0.68
N GLY A 507 2.87 1.07 -0.98
CA GLY A 507 3.86 1.60 -0.04
C GLY A 507 4.36 0.55 0.94
N PHE A 508 5.38 0.91 1.71
CA PHE A 508 5.96 0.00 2.71
C PHE A 508 4.89 -0.43 3.73
N SER A 509 4.91 -1.70 4.11
CA SER A 509 3.90 -2.28 5.00
C SER A 509 4.45 -3.54 5.67
N THR A 510 4.51 -3.51 7.00
CA THR A 510 5.11 -4.57 7.83
C THR A 510 4.41 -4.64 9.17
N LEU A 511 4.72 -5.69 9.94
CA LEU A 511 4.59 -5.64 11.39
C LEU A 511 5.98 -5.42 12.01
N HIS A 512 6.10 -4.35 12.80
CA HIS A 512 7.31 -3.96 13.56
C HIS A 512 8.59 -3.79 12.72
N GLY A 513 8.47 -3.64 11.40
CA GLY A 513 9.61 -3.50 10.49
C GLY A 513 10.36 -4.80 10.15
N VAL A 514 9.87 -5.97 10.57
CA VAL A 514 10.62 -7.25 10.44
C VAL A 514 9.97 -8.31 9.55
N VAL A 515 8.67 -8.20 9.28
CA VAL A 515 7.91 -9.20 8.51
C VAL A 515 6.75 -8.52 7.77
N SER A 516 6.41 -9.00 6.58
CA SER A 516 5.32 -8.45 5.74
C SER A 516 4.37 -9.53 5.27
N ARG A 517 3.08 -9.21 5.14
CA ARG A 517 2.06 -10.16 4.68
C ARG A 517 2.35 -10.63 3.25
N SER A 518 1.97 -11.86 2.93
CA SER A 518 2.24 -12.53 1.64
C SER A 518 3.68 -13.03 1.45
N PHE A 519 4.57 -12.75 2.41
CA PHE A 519 5.94 -13.30 2.46
C PHE A 519 6.08 -14.12 3.75
N PRO A 520 5.39 -15.25 3.88
CA PRO A 520 5.40 -16.03 5.11
C PRO A 520 6.81 -16.54 5.42
N ASN A 521 7.17 -16.59 6.70
CA ASN A 521 8.48 -17.03 7.21
C ASN A 521 9.69 -16.26 6.66
N PHE A 522 9.46 -15.14 5.97
CA PHE A 522 10.51 -14.25 5.52
C PHE A 522 10.67 -13.09 6.49
N PHE A 523 11.87 -12.96 7.06
CA PHE A 523 12.20 -11.91 8.02
C PHE A 523 13.40 -11.09 7.53
N TRP A 524 13.53 -9.86 8.03
CA TRP A 524 14.72 -9.07 7.77
C TRP A 524 14.98 -8.06 8.88
N GLN A 525 16.16 -7.46 8.84
CA GLN A 525 16.56 -6.37 9.71
C GLN A 525 16.72 -5.10 8.88
N GLY A 526 15.95 -4.06 9.20
CA GLY A 526 15.97 -2.79 8.49
C GLY A 526 15.52 -1.63 9.38
N ILE A 527 15.56 -0.42 8.82
CA ILE A 527 15.14 0.79 9.55
C ILE A 527 13.68 1.16 9.23
N GLN A 528 13.21 0.88 8.01
CA GLN A 528 11.86 1.23 7.56
C GLN A 528 10.81 0.53 8.43
N GLN A 529 9.86 1.31 8.96
CA GLN A 529 8.86 0.89 9.93
C GLN A 529 9.42 0.23 11.23
N ALA A 530 10.73 0.33 11.46
CA ALA A 530 11.40 0.06 12.72
C ALA A 530 11.94 1.40 13.25
N ALA A 531 13.14 1.47 13.84
CA ALA A 531 13.73 2.72 14.32
C ALA A 531 14.96 3.15 13.50
N ALA A 532 15.19 4.46 13.39
CA ALA A 532 16.48 5.00 12.97
C ALA A 532 17.44 5.07 14.17
N SER A 533 18.72 4.82 13.92
CA SER A 533 19.73 4.81 14.98
C SER A 533 21.13 5.19 14.47
N PRO A 534 21.89 6.04 15.19
CA PRO A 534 23.32 6.20 14.95
C PRO A 534 24.12 4.93 15.32
N ASN A 535 23.65 4.15 16.31
CA ASN A 535 24.23 2.87 16.71
C ASN A 535 23.38 1.70 16.16
N GLN A 536 23.75 1.22 14.98
CA GLN A 536 22.98 0.21 14.25
C GLN A 536 23.01 -1.17 14.91
N THR A 537 24.10 -1.56 15.59
CA THR A 537 24.21 -2.89 16.21
C THR A 537 23.18 -3.10 17.32
N PHE A 538 22.86 -2.06 18.10
CA PHE A 538 21.79 -2.13 19.09
C PHE A 538 20.41 -2.37 18.44
N LEU A 539 20.12 -1.73 17.30
CA LEU A 539 18.90 -2.00 16.54
C LEU A 539 18.88 -3.44 16.02
N LEU A 540 19.99 -3.89 15.40
CA LEU A 540 20.11 -5.25 14.89
C LEU A 540 19.88 -6.29 15.99
N GLU A 541 20.45 -6.07 17.17
CA GLU A 541 20.24 -6.95 18.33
C GLU A 541 18.79 -6.96 18.79
N ALA A 542 18.14 -5.79 18.91
CA ALA A 542 16.73 -5.70 19.28
C ALA A 542 15.82 -6.44 18.27
N LEU A 543 16.06 -6.26 16.97
CA LEU A 543 15.33 -6.94 15.91
C LEU A 543 15.63 -8.45 15.87
N SER A 544 16.88 -8.88 16.09
CA SER A 544 17.24 -10.31 16.21
C SER A 544 16.50 -10.98 17.36
N LYS A 545 16.47 -10.35 18.54
CA LYS A 545 15.71 -10.84 19.70
C LYS A 545 14.23 -10.93 19.36
N HIS A 546 13.68 -9.92 18.71
CA HIS A 546 12.26 -9.88 18.35
C HIS A 546 11.87 -10.97 17.34
N ILE A 547 12.65 -11.13 16.26
CA ILE A 547 12.43 -12.18 15.25
C ILE A 547 12.55 -13.57 15.88
N SER A 548 13.59 -13.80 16.68
CA SER A 548 13.81 -15.09 17.35
C SER A 548 12.68 -15.42 18.33
N TYR A 549 12.20 -14.42 19.07
CA TYR A 549 11.03 -14.55 19.94
C TYR A 549 9.77 -14.94 19.15
N ILE A 550 9.48 -14.27 18.03
CA ILE A 550 8.33 -14.58 17.17
C ILE A 550 8.38 -16.05 16.72
N ILE A 551 9.53 -16.47 16.18
CA ILE A 551 9.72 -17.82 15.63
C ILE A 551 9.63 -18.88 16.73
N ALA A 552 10.29 -18.67 17.86
CA ALA A 552 10.30 -19.63 18.96
C ALA A 552 8.90 -19.77 19.58
N THR A 553 8.20 -18.67 19.79
CA THR A 553 6.84 -18.66 20.36
C THR A 553 5.83 -19.29 19.40
N ALA A 554 5.92 -18.98 18.10
CA ALA A 554 5.10 -19.63 17.09
C ALA A 554 5.38 -21.14 17.01
N SER A 555 6.65 -21.53 17.08
CA SER A 555 7.05 -22.95 17.05
C SER A 555 6.51 -23.72 18.26
N LYS A 556 6.51 -23.11 19.45
CA LYS A 556 5.90 -23.70 20.65
C LYS A 556 4.38 -23.86 20.51
N LYS A 557 3.70 -22.93 19.82
CA LYS A 557 2.24 -22.91 19.69
C LYS A 557 1.71 -23.78 18.56
N SER A 558 2.44 -23.95 17.46
CA SER A 558 1.93 -24.64 16.26
C SER A 558 2.88 -25.70 15.68
N GLY A 559 3.86 -26.17 16.45
CA GLY A 559 4.80 -27.22 16.04
C GLY A 559 6.09 -26.69 15.40
N SER A 560 7.01 -27.60 15.06
CA SER A 560 8.40 -27.29 14.70
C SER A 560 8.59 -26.49 13.40
N ARG A 561 7.56 -26.45 12.53
CA ARG A 561 7.54 -25.74 11.24
C ARG A 561 6.31 -24.82 11.16
N PRO A 562 6.27 -23.71 11.94
CA PRO A 562 5.17 -22.77 11.86
C PRO A 562 5.27 -21.94 10.58
N ILE A 563 4.12 -21.55 10.05
CA ILE A 563 3.96 -20.58 8.95
C ILE A 563 3.48 -19.28 9.59
N ILE A 564 4.32 -18.25 9.51
CA ILE A 564 4.17 -16.98 10.22
C ILE A 564 4.08 -15.85 9.18
N GLN A 565 3.03 -15.04 9.28
CA GLN A 565 2.90 -13.79 8.53
C GLN A 565 2.01 -12.80 9.28
N PRO A 566 2.11 -11.49 9.04
CA PRO A 566 1.12 -10.53 9.53
C PRO A 566 -0.29 -10.85 9.04
N SER A 567 -1.26 -10.72 9.95
CA SER A 567 -2.64 -10.45 9.56
C SER A 567 -2.73 -9.14 8.78
N LEU A 568 -3.77 -8.95 7.97
CA LEU A 568 -3.93 -7.67 7.26
C LEU A 568 -4.03 -6.50 8.26
N ASP A 569 -4.84 -6.67 9.31
CA ASP A 569 -5.08 -5.61 10.28
C ASP A 569 -3.82 -5.29 11.08
N GLY A 570 -3.02 -6.29 11.47
CA GLY A 570 -1.74 -6.07 12.15
C GLY A 570 -0.72 -5.30 11.31
N GLU A 571 -0.61 -5.60 10.01
CA GLU A 571 0.25 -4.88 9.08
C GLU A 571 -0.23 -3.42 8.85
N GLU A 572 -1.54 -3.21 8.72
CA GLU A 572 -2.10 -1.89 8.46
C GLU A 572 -2.12 -1.00 9.71
N GLU A 573 -2.42 -1.55 10.88
CA GLU A 573 -2.37 -0.84 12.16
C GLU A 573 -0.96 -0.31 12.40
N TRP A 574 0.07 -1.17 12.23
CA TRP A 574 1.46 -0.76 12.39
C TRP A 574 1.85 0.33 11.39
N SER A 575 1.51 0.14 10.11
CA SER A 575 1.78 1.13 9.07
C SER A 575 1.11 2.48 9.36
N SER A 576 -0.11 2.47 9.90
CA SER A 576 -0.84 3.68 10.29
C SER A 576 -0.16 4.42 11.45
N ARG A 577 0.38 3.70 12.44
CA ARG A 577 1.17 4.29 13.53
C ARG A 577 2.43 4.98 13.00
N ILE A 578 3.10 4.38 12.02
CA ILE A 578 4.28 4.98 11.37
C ILE A 578 3.90 6.25 10.62
N VAL A 579 2.84 6.22 9.80
CA VAL A 579 2.37 7.41 9.06
C VAL A 579 1.99 8.55 10.00
N ALA A 580 1.34 8.25 11.13
CA ALA A 580 0.95 9.25 12.12
C ALA A 580 2.16 10.02 12.70
N GLY A 581 3.33 9.39 12.78
CA GLY A 581 4.57 10.00 13.27
C GLY A 581 5.42 10.69 12.21
N ALA A 582 5.13 10.51 10.92
CA ALA A 582 6.04 10.87 9.83
C ALA A 582 6.38 12.37 9.75
N ALA A 583 5.47 13.25 10.21
CA ALA A 583 5.70 14.70 10.23
C ALA A 583 6.88 15.13 11.12
N THR A 584 7.29 14.29 12.08
CA THR A 584 8.48 14.49 12.92
C THR A 584 9.76 14.68 12.09
N PHE A 585 9.81 14.07 10.91
CA PHE A 585 11.00 14.09 10.05
C PHE A 585 10.99 15.21 9.01
N ALA A 586 10.04 16.16 9.10
CA ALA A 586 9.92 17.27 8.14
C ALA A 586 11.18 18.17 8.09
N SER A 587 11.97 18.21 9.16
CA SER A 587 13.27 18.91 9.24
C SER A 587 14.30 18.44 8.19
N ILE A 588 14.14 17.23 7.66
CA ILE A 588 15.02 16.67 6.62
C ILE A 588 14.84 17.41 5.27
N ALA A 589 13.69 18.02 5.02
CA ALA A 589 13.42 18.75 3.78
C ALA A 589 14.35 19.97 3.57
N GLY A 590 14.85 20.54 4.67
CA GLY A 590 15.81 21.65 4.69
C GLY A 590 17.25 21.23 4.40
N CYS A 591 17.55 19.93 4.36
CA CYS A 591 18.93 19.43 4.29
C CYS A 591 19.61 19.61 2.93
N THR A 592 20.93 19.74 2.97
CA THR A 592 21.79 19.53 1.79
C THR A 592 21.61 18.11 1.23
N PRO A 593 21.69 17.91 -0.10
CA PRO A 593 21.63 16.58 -0.71
C PRO A 593 22.59 15.58 -0.07
N SER A 594 22.04 14.43 0.35
CA SER A 594 22.79 13.29 0.90
C SER A 594 21.97 12.00 0.78
N TYR A 595 22.57 10.86 1.19
CA TYR A 595 21.83 9.60 1.29
C TYR A 595 20.69 9.63 2.32
N MET A 596 20.63 10.63 3.22
CA MET A 596 19.54 10.77 4.20
C MET A 596 18.24 11.28 3.57
N ASN A 597 18.33 12.03 2.47
CA ASN A 597 17.18 12.63 1.78
C ASN A 597 17.16 12.31 0.28
N ASN A 598 17.75 11.18 -0.10
CA ASN A 598 17.83 10.69 -1.49
C ASN A 598 18.35 11.77 -2.46
N GLU A 599 19.41 12.47 -2.05
CA GLU A 599 20.05 13.53 -2.84
C GLU A 599 19.08 14.67 -3.24
N GLY A 600 18.03 14.89 -2.44
CA GLY A 600 17.04 15.96 -2.63
C GLY A 600 15.85 15.62 -3.54
N GLU A 601 15.71 14.35 -3.97
CA GLU A 601 14.63 13.92 -4.88
C GLU A 601 13.21 14.02 -4.31
N SER A 602 13.07 14.14 -2.99
CA SER A 602 11.76 14.29 -2.35
C SER A 602 11.04 15.61 -2.67
N ARG A 603 11.69 16.55 -3.35
CA ARG A 603 11.11 17.83 -3.78
C ARG A 603 10.30 17.65 -5.07
N GLY A 604 8.98 17.81 -4.99
CA GLY A 604 8.07 17.75 -6.15
C GLY A 604 7.09 16.57 -6.16
N MET A 605 7.13 15.70 -5.14
CA MET A 605 6.16 14.61 -4.98
C MET A 605 4.75 15.14 -4.79
N SER A 606 3.77 14.55 -5.47
CA SER A 606 2.34 14.77 -5.22
C SER A 606 1.94 14.33 -3.81
N ILE A 607 0.79 14.81 -3.31
CA ILE A 607 0.28 14.43 -1.97
C ILE A 607 0.13 12.90 -1.84
N GLY A 608 -0.31 12.21 -2.91
CA GLY A 608 -0.43 10.75 -2.92
C GLY A 608 0.92 10.04 -2.78
N GLU A 609 1.95 10.54 -3.47
CA GLU A 609 3.32 10.01 -3.37
C GLU A 609 3.94 10.30 -1.99
N GLN A 610 3.69 11.47 -1.41
CA GLN A 610 4.13 11.80 -0.06
C GLN A 610 3.50 10.89 0.98
N MET A 611 2.19 10.62 0.90
CA MET A 611 1.51 9.70 1.82
C MET A 611 2.04 8.27 1.68
N LYS A 612 2.33 7.82 0.45
CA LYS A 612 2.94 6.51 0.21
C LYS A 612 4.37 6.44 0.75
N ALA A 613 5.17 7.49 0.58
CA ALA A 613 6.52 7.59 1.13
C ALA A 613 6.51 7.62 2.67
N ALA A 614 5.52 8.29 3.28
CA ALA A 614 5.36 8.34 4.73
C ALA A 614 5.16 6.95 5.36
N ARG A 615 4.57 5.98 4.62
CA ARG A 615 4.48 4.58 5.08
C ARG A 615 5.86 3.92 5.24
N GLY A 616 6.86 4.36 4.49
CA GLY A 616 8.24 3.90 4.62
C GLY A 616 9.07 4.61 5.69
N SER A 617 8.44 5.48 6.50
CA SER A 617 9.13 6.21 7.56
C SER A 617 9.58 5.28 8.69
N VAL A 618 10.37 5.83 9.62
CA VAL A 618 10.84 5.13 10.82
C VAL A 618 9.97 5.54 12.02
N TRP A 619 10.15 4.86 13.15
CA TRP A 619 9.47 5.13 14.40
C TRP A 619 9.82 6.52 14.92
N SER A 620 8.82 7.40 15.03
CA SER A 620 9.00 8.83 15.31
C SER A 620 9.46 9.15 16.74
N LYS A 621 9.32 8.22 17.68
CA LYS A 621 9.71 8.42 19.07
C LYS A 621 11.13 7.94 19.38
N GLY A 622 11.88 7.48 18.38
CA GLY A 622 13.25 7.02 18.55
C GLY A 622 13.36 5.59 19.09
N ILE A 623 14.59 5.05 18.99
CA ILE A 623 14.85 3.61 19.20
C ILE A 623 14.59 3.12 20.63
N ALA A 624 14.85 3.95 21.66
CA ALA A 624 14.59 3.53 23.04
C ALA A 624 13.09 3.23 23.25
N ASP A 625 12.22 4.13 22.80
CA ASP A 625 10.75 3.94 22.83
C ASP A 625 10.31 2.77 21.93
N PHE A 626 10.91 2.62 20.75
CA PHE A 626 10.63 1.46 19.88
C PHE A 626 10.94 0.12 20.56
N VAL A 627 12.08 0.02 21.24
CA VAL A 627 12.46 -1.18 22.00
C VAL A 627 11.46 -1.45 23.12
N ASP A 628 11.05 -0.43 23.87
CA ASP A 628 10.03 -0.57 24.91
C ASP A 628 8.69 -1.06 24.34
N VAL A 629 8.29 -0.56 23.17
CA VAL A 629 7.06 -0.98 22.46
C VAL A 629 7.12 -2.46 22.06
N ILE A 630 8.21 -2.91 21.44
CA ILE A 630 8.32 -4.32 21.03
C ILE A 630 8.48 -5.25 22.23
N GLU A 631 9.17 -4.84 23.30
CA GLU A 631 9.31 -5.64 24.52
C GLU A 631 7.97 -5.76 25.26
N ALA A 632 7.18 -4.69 25.31
CA ALA A 632 5.82 -4.72 25.86
C ALA A 632 4.91 -5.67 25.06
N TRP A 633 4.97 -5.62 23.72
CA TRP A 633 4.23 -6.55 22.87
C TRP A 633 4.66 -8.02 23.08
N GLN A 634 5.95 -8.27 23.29
CA GLN A 634 6.47 -9.61 23.60
C GLN A 634 5.93 -10.11 24.94
N ALA A 635 5.92 -9.25 25.97
CA ALA A 635 5.45 -9.61 27.30
C ALA A 635 3.97 -10.05 27.35
N GLU A 636 3.14 -9.63 26.39
CA GLU A 636 1.75 -10.10 26.28
C GLU A 636 1.61 -11.56 25.84
N ASP A 637 2.65 -12.16 25.26
CA ASP A 637 2.75 -13.55 24.79
C ASP A 637 1.56 -14.03 23.91
N LYS A 638 1.04 -13.14 23.07
CA LYS A 638 -0.11 -13.43 22.19
C LYS A 638 0.23 -13.52 20.71
N LEU A 639 1.41 -13.06 20.30
CA LEU A 639 1.74 -12.84 18.88
C LEU A 639 0.68 -11.98 18.17
N ALA A 640 0.17 -10.95 18.86
CA ALA A 640 -0.93 -10.13 18.37
C ALA A 640 -0.57 -9.47 17.03
N GLY A 641 -1.48 -9.56 16.06
CA GLY A 641 -1.27 -9.06 14.70
C GLY A 641 -0.60 -10.07 13.74
N LEU A 642 -0.12 -11.23 14.22
CA LEU A 642 0.40 -12.32 13.40
C LEU A 642 -0.63 -13.45 13.21
N GLU A 643 -0.66 -14.01 12.01
CA GLU A 643 -1.28 -15.29 11.70
C GLU A 643 -0.22 -16.40 11.80
N VAL A 644 -0.50 -17.42 12.61
CA VAL A 644 0.38 -18.57 12.80
C VAL A 644 -0.39 -19.86 12.46
N LYS A 645 0.18 -20.68 11.58
CA LYS A 645 -0.37 -22.00 11.21
C LYS A 645 0.72 -23.07 11.29
N SER A 646 0.35 -24.33 11.52
CA SER A 646 1.29 -25.45 11.32
C SER A 646 1.42 -25.74 9.82
N ALA A 647 2.64 -26.00 9.34
CA ALA A 647 2.83 -26.60 8.03
C ALA A 647 2.19 -28.01 7.98
N ALA A 648 1.70 -28.42 6.82
CA ALA A 648 1.20 -29.77 6.59
C ALA A 648 2.38 -30.77 6.63
N LEU A 649 2.17 -31.95 7.25
CA LEU A 649 3.15 -33.04 7.21
C LEU A 649 3.28 -33.51 5.75
N VAL A 650 4.48 -33.36 5.17
CA VAL A 650 4.81 -33.90 3.85
C VAL A 650 4.96 -35.41 4.01
N SER A 651 4.00 -36.20 3.53
CA SER A 651 4.14 -37.65 3.42
C SER A 651 5.17 -37.97 2.33
N SER A 652 6.13 -38.83 2.65
CA SER A 652 7.12 -39.38 1.71
C SER A 652 6.47 -40.02 0.48
N PRO A 653 7.11 -40.01 -0.69
CA PRO A 653 6.56 -40.59 -1.89
C PRO A 653 6.74 -42.11 -1.88
N ASP A 654 5.66 -42.87 -1.71
CA ASP A 654 5.43 -44.11 -2.48
C ASP A 654 4.01 -44.70 -2.30
N GLU A 655 3.57 -45.35 -3.38
CA GLU A 655 2.40 -46.25 -3.56
C GLU A 655 0.97 -45.68 -3.72
N GLY A 656 0.54 -45.59 -4.99
CA GLY A 656 -0.49 -46.52 -5.50
C GLY A 656 -1.98 -46.35 -5.13
N SER A 657 -2.70 -45.66 -6.01
CA SER A 657 -4.07 -45.98 -6.48
C SER A 657 -5.33 -45.45 -5.77
N SER A 658 -6.25 -45.04 -6.66
CA SER A 658 -7.72 -45.02 -6.58
C SER A 658 -8.45 -43.82 -5.94
N THR A 659 -8.95 -42.98 -6.85
CA THR A 659 -10.32 -42.42 -6.90
C THR A 659 -11.11 -42.27 -5.59
N ARG A 660 -11.28 -41.01 -5.14
CA ARG A 660 -12.59 -40.57 -4.62
C ARG A 660 -12.79 -39.05 -4.70
N ALA A 661 -13.76 -38.67 -5.53
CA ALA A 661 -14.34 -37.33 -5.56
C ALA A 661 -14.87 -36.92 -4.17
N ARG A 662 -14.58 -35.68 -3.74
CA ARG A 662 -15.30 -35.04 -2.62
C ARG A 662 -15.53 -33.55 -2.88
N ARG A 663 -16.80 -33.27 -3.16
CA ARG A 663 -17.60 -32.06 -2.91
C ARG A 663 -16.85 -30.85 -2.36
N ILE A 664 -16.76 -29.82 -3.19
CA ILE A 664 -16.62 -28.41 -2.77
C ILE A 664 -17.91 -28.06 -2.02
N GLY A 665 -17.80 -27.79 -0.71
CA GLY A 665 -18.90 -27.31 0.12
C GLY A 665 -19.17 -25.83 -0.13
N ASN A 666 -20.37 -25.53 -0.61
CA ASN A 666 -20.88 -24.16 -0.81
C ASN A 666 -21.44 -23.59 0.50
N SER A 667 -21.04 -22.37 0.85
CA SER A 667 -21.43 -21.63 2.07
C SER A 667 -22.25 -20.37 1.73
N SER A 668 -23.34 -20.11 2.45
CA SER A 668 -24.09 -18.84 2.40
C SER A 668 -24.20 -18.20 3.80
N ALA A 669 -24.25 -16.87 3.85
CA ALA A 669 -24.06 -16.03 5.04
C ALA A 669 -25.39 -15.54 5.66
N GLN A 670 -25.52 -15.68 6.99
CA GLN A 670 -26.26 -14.76 7.85
C GLN A 670 -25.25 -14.21 8.86
N GLY A 671 -25.07 -12.88 8.89
CA GLY A 671 -24.12 -12.21 9.79
C GLY A 671 -24.85 -11.41 10.86
N THR A 672 -24.48 -11.59 12.13
CA THR A 672 -24.82 -10.64 13.20
C THR A 672 -23.62 -9.72 13.42
N VAL A 673 -23.86 -8.40 13.38
CA VAL A 673 -22.85 -7.37 13.62
C VAL A 673 -22.86 -7.02 15.11
N ILE A 674 -21.75 -7.24 15.81
CA ILE A 674 -21.58 -6.88 17.22
C ILE A 674 -20.49 -5.80 17.32
N PHE A 675 -20.78 -4.75 18.08
CA PHE A 675 -19.87 -3.64 18.34
C PHE A 675 -19.27 -3.74 19.74
N HIS A 676 -17.94 -3.70 19.82
CA HIS A 676 -17.23 -3.58 21.09
C HIS A 676 -17.00 -2.11 21.44
N SER A 677 -16.92 -1.78 22.73
CA SER A 677 -16.77 -0.42 23.29
C SER A 677 -15.54 0.38 22.84
N LYS A 678 -14.67 -0.23 22.00
CA LYS A 678 -13.48 0.38 21.37
C LYS A 678 -13.62 0.70 19.87
N GLY A 679 -14.78 0.47 19.25
CA GLY A 679 -15.04 0.87 17.86
C GLY A 679 -14.62 -0.14 16.78
N GLN A 680 -14.37 -1.40 17.13
CA GLN A 680 -14.20 -2.51 16.16
C GLN A 680 -15.55 -3.18 15.83
N LEU A 681 -15.70 -3.59 14.57
CA LEU A 681 -16.93 -4.16 13.99
C LEU A 681 -16.71 -5.66 13.75
N GLU A 682 -17.33 -6.52 14.57
CA GLU A 682 -17.20 -7.97 14.45
C GLU A 682 -18.45 -8.57 13.78
N VAL A 683 -18.27 -9.34 12.71
CA VAL A 683 -19.36 -10.03 11.99
C VAL A 683 -19.21 -11.53 12.23
N SER A 684 -20.07 -12.10 13.07
CA SER A 684 -20.09 -13.56 13.33
C SER A 684 -21.19 -14.25 12.54
N SER A 685 -20.90 -15.44 11.98
CA SER A 685 -21.88 -16.33 11.35
C SER A 685 -22.24 -17.49 12.30
N GLN A 686 -23.53 -17.75 12.51
CA GLN A 686 -24.00 -18.96 13.20
C GLN A 686 -24.68 -19.92 12.22
N SER A 687 -24.32 -21.20 12.30
CA SER A 687 -24.79 -22.27 11.42
C SER A 687 -26.14 -22.84 11.85
N LYS A 688 -27.17 -22.72 11.00
CA LYS A 688 -28.36 -23.60 11.06
C LYS A 688 -28.82 -24.01 9.66
N SER A 689 -29.29 -25.25 9.55
CA SER A 689 -29.72 -25.93 8.32
C SER A 689 -30.86 -25.19 7.58
N PRO A 690 -30.94 -25.30 6.24
CA PRO A 690 -31.89 -24.53 5.43
C PRO A 690 -33.30 -25.13 5.54
N LYS A 691 -34.21 -24.41 6.20
CA LYS A 691 -35.65 -24.44 5.90
C LYS A 691 -35.97 -23.14 5.14
N GLN A 692 -36.89 -23.20 4.19
CA GLN A 692 -37.44 -22.06 3.44
C GLN A 692 -37.50 -20.81 4.33
N LYS A 693 -36.75 -19.77 3.99
CA LYS A 693 -36.81 -18.49 4.71
C LYS A 693 -38.17 -17.86 4.43
N ASP A 694 -38.97 -17.72 5.47
CA ASP A 694 -40.19 -16.92 5.48
C ASP A 694 -39.82 -15.45 5.15
N ASP A 695 -40.53 -14.78 4.23
CA ASP A 695 -40.23 -13.41 3.76
C ASP A 695 -40.05 -12.39 4.89
N ARG A 696 -40.64 -12.67 6.06
CA ARG A 696 -40.52 -11.89 7.30
C ARG A 696 -39.07 -11.78 7.81
N ASN A 697 -38.17 -12.70 7.48
CA ASN A 697 -36.79 -12.72 7.99
C ASN A 697 -35.82 -11.81 7.20
N ILE A 698 -36.02 -11.59 5.90
CA ILE A 698 -35.10 -10.78 5.06
C ILE A 698 -35.24 -9.28 5.37
N ALA A 699 -36.47 -8.82 5.56
CA ALA A 699 -36.75 -7.45 5.98
C ALA A 699 -36.09 -7.11 7.32
N ALA A 700 -36.26 -8.03 8.28
CA ALA A 700 -35.70 -7.93 9.61
C ALA A 700 -34.16 -7.98 9.57
N ASP A 701 -33.56 -8.87 8.77
CA ASP A 701 -32.10 -8.96 8.59
C ASP A 701 -31.51 -7.64 8.02
N ARG A 702 -32.16 -7.03 7.02
CA ARG A 702 -31.74 -5.73 6.45
C ARG A 702 -31.87 -4.58 7.43
N GLU A 703 -33.01 -4.49 8.10
CA GLU A 703 -33.29 -3.43 9.07
C GLU A 703 -32.38 -3.57 10.30
N ALA A 704 -32.15 -4.79 10.78
CA ALA A 704 -31.21 -5.08 11.86
C ALA A 704 -29.76 -4.77 11.46
N PHE A 705 -29.34 -5.09 10.23
CA PHE A 705 -28.00 -4.74 9.74
C PHE A 705 -27.82 -3.22 9.67
N LEU A 706 -28.76 -2.50 9.05
CA LEU A 706 -28.68 -1.03 8.96
C LEU A 706 -28.76 -0.36 10.32
N LYS A 707 -29.61 -0.87 11.22
CA LYS A 707 -29.75 -0.37 12.58
C LYS A 707 -28.51 -0.66 13.42
N ALA A 708 -27.93 -1.86 13.34
CA ALA A 708 -26.67 -2.17 14.02
C ALA A 708 -25.54 -1.27 13.53
N VAL A 709 -25.43 -1.09 12.21
CA VAL A 709 -24.47 -0.17 11.59
C VAL A 709 -24.74 1.29 11.99
N ALA A 710 -25.99 1.69 12.14
CA ALA A 710 -26.41 3.04 12.51
C ALA A 710 -26.31 3.34 14.02
N ASP A 711 -26.54 2.37 14.89
CA ASP A 711 -26.49 2.53 16.35
C ASP A 711 -25.04 2.53 16.86
N ALA A 712 -24.12 2.00 16.05
CA ALA A 712 -22.68 2.07 16.29
C ALA A 712 -22.00 3.39 15.90
N ILE A 713 -22.80 4.43 15.63
CA ILE A 713 -22.36 5.73 15.11
C ILE A 713 -21.74 6.73 16.12
N PRO A 714 -21.58 6.52 17.44
CA PRO A 714 -21.00 7.59 18.26
C PRO A 714 -19.47 7.71 18.10
N ARG A 715 -19.02 8.28 16.96
CA ARG A 715 -17.75 9.03 16.66
C ARG A 715 -17.69 9.39 15.16
N GLN A 716 -18.30 10.52 14.81
CA GLN A 716 -18.61 10.98 13.44
C GLN A 716 -17.45 11.59 12.60
N SER A 717 -16.32 10.90 12.44
CA SER A 717 -15.30 11.23 11.41
C SER A 717 -14.69 10.00 10.72
N LEU A 718 -14.80 8.81 11.33
CA LEU A 718 -14.07 7.60 10.92
C LEU A 718 -14.71 6.83 9.76
N TRP A 719 -16.01 6.99 9.48
CA TRP A 719 -16.67 6.21 8.42
C TRP A 719 -16.16 6.53 7.02
N CYS A 720 -15.96 7.82 6.72
CA CYS A 720 -15.43 8.25 5.44
C CYS A 720 -13.99 7.78 5.25
N ASP A 721 -13.20 7.72 6.33
CA ASP A 721 -11.80 7.32 6.28
C ASP A 721 -11.65 5.80 6.28
N TRP A 722 -12.51 5.07 7.00
CA TRP A 722 -12.59 3.62 7.01
C TRP A 722 -13.08 3.06 5.68
N LEU A 723 -14.12 3.65 5.06
CA LEU A 723 -14.53 3.26 3.72
C LEU A 723 -13.57 3.73 2.61
N ARG A 724 -12.66 4.66 2.89
CA ARG A 724 -11.54 5.00 1.99
C ARG A 724 -10.28 4.15 2.25
N SER A 725 -10.21 3.45 3.38
CA SER A 725 -9.10 2.54 3.72
C SER A 725 -9.13 1.28 2.85
N ALA A 726 -7.98 0.66 2.61
CA ALA A 726 -7.89 -0.61 1.88
C ALA A 726 -8.04 -1.85 2.80
N SER A 727 -8.90 -1.78 3.83
CA SER A 727 -9.02 -2.81 4.87
C SER A 727 -9.82 -4.05 4.43
N THR A 728 -9.50 -5.21 5.00
CA THR A 728 -10.29 -6.45 4.81
C THR A 728 -11.67 -6.29 5.43
N GLU A 729 -11.79 -5.54 6.53
CA GLU A 729 -13.07 -5.21 7.15
C GLU A 729 -14.00 -4.47 6.20
N ARG A 730 -13.48 -3.50 5.42
CA ARG A 730 -14.24 -2.82 4.38
C ARG A 730 -14.70 -3.80 3.29
N LEU A 731 -13.83 -4.69 2.81
CA LEU A 731 -14.20 -5.68 1.79
C LEU A 731 -15.21 -6.70 2.33
N ARG A 732 -15.07 -7.13 3.59
CA ARG A 732 -16.04 -8.00 4.28
C ARG A 732 -17.37 -7.28 4.47
N PHE A 733 -17.35 -6.01 4.83
CA PHE A 733 -18.53 -5.17 4.95
C PHE A 733 -19.22 -5.00 3.59
N GLN A 734 -18.50 -4.65 2.53
CA GLN A 734 -19.03 -4.54 1.17
C GLN A 734 -19.59 -5.89 0.67
N SER A 735 -18.89 -6.99 0.96
CA SER A 735 -19.34 -8.35 0.62
C SER A 735 -20.63 -8.72 1.38
N THR A 736 -20.69 -8.46 2.68
CA THR A 736 -21.85 -8.71 3.55
C THR A 736 -23.02 -7.81 3.16
N PHE A 737 -22.75 -6.54 2.89
CA PHE A 737 -23.72 -5.57 2.37
C PHE A 737 -24.34 -6.07 1.07
N LEU A 738 -23.52 -6.47 0.08
CA LEU A 738 -24.05 -6.99 -1.18
C LEU A 738 -24.88 -8.27 -0.98
N SER A 739 -24.49 -9.16 -0.07
CA SER A 739 -25.24 -10.39 0.24
C SER A 739 -26.57 -10.13 0.98
N ILE A 740 -26.67 -9.09 1.79
CA ILE A 740 -27.90 -8.71 2.54
C ILE A 740 -28.85 -7.87 1.69
N PHE A 741 -28.31 -6.97 0.87
CA PHE A 741 -29.10 -6.02 0.07
C PHE A 741 -29.51 -6.58 -1.29
N PHE A 742 -28.69 -7.45 -1.88
CA PHE A 742 -28.98 -8.13 -3.14
C PHE A 742 -28.98 -9.66 -2.96
N PRO A 743 -29.78 -10.22 -2.01
CA PRO A 743 -29.92 -11.65 -1.85
C PRO A 743 -30.74 -12.20 -3.02
N THR A 744 -30.34 -13.35 -3.52
CA THR A 744 -31.09 -14.10 -4.52
C THR A 744 -31.20 -15.52 -4.02
N ASP A 745 -32.42 -16.04 -3.97
CA ASP A 745 -32.80 -17.31 -3.35
C ASP A 745 -32.22 -18.57 -4.01
N ASN A 746 -31.13 -18.48 -4.81
CA ASN A 746 -30.26 -19.62 -5.15
C ASN A 746 -28.94 -19.32 -5.89
N ALA A 747 -28.55 -18.06 -6.15
CA ALA A 747 -27.21 -17.77 -6.69
C ALA A 747 -26.91 -16.28 -6.56
N ARG A 748 -25.90 -15.91 -5.74
CA ARG A 748 -25.28 -14.58 -5.76
C ARG A 748 -25.01 -14.21 -7.22
N PHE A 749 -25.47 -13.05 -7.70
CA PHE A 749 -25.22 -12.67 -9.09
C PHE A 749 -23.70 -12.67 -9.32
N PRO A 750 -23.16 -13.54 -10.21
CA PRO A 750 -21.72 -13.67 -10.38
C PRO A 750 -21.02 -12.34 -10.71
N GLY A 751 -21.75 -11.39 -11.33
CA GLY A 751 -21.21 -10.06 -11.61
C GLY A 751 -20.89 -9.22 -10.38
N PHE A 752 -21.58 -9.39 -9.25
CA PHE A 752 -21.17 -8.72 -8.01
C PHE A 752 -19.90 -9.35 -7.42
N ASP A 753 -19.69 -10.65 -7.63
CA ASP A 753 -18.43 -11.31 -7.26
C ASP A 753 -17.27 -10.82 -8.14
N PHE A 754 -17.49 -10.65 -9.45
CA PHE A 754 -16.53 -9.99 -10.34
C PHE A 754 -16.17 -8.59 -9.83
N ILE A 755 -17.18 -7.79 -9.50
CA ILE A 755 -17.01 -6.42 -8.99
C ILE A 755 -16.18 -6.43 -7.71
N LEU A 756 -16.50 -7.31 -6.74
CA LEU A 756 -15.77 -7.41 -5.49
C LEU A 756 -14.31 -7.85 -5.70
N ARG A 757 -14.05 -8.80 -6.60
CA ARG A 757 -12.68 -9.24 -6.94
C ARG A 757 -11.89 -8.17 -7.70
N SER A 758 -12.57 -7.36 -8.50
CA SER A 758 -11.95 -6.36 -9.38
C SER A 758 -11.81 -4.98 -8.75
N ALA A 759 -12.61 -4.64 -7.73
CA ALA A 759 -12.58 -3.35 -7.06
C ALA A 759 -11.21 -2.96 -6.47
N PRO A 760 -10.43 -3.87 -5.84
CA PRO A 760 -9.10 -3.53 -5.32
C PRO A 760 -8.10 -3.05 -6.40
N SER A 761 -8.26 -3.50 -7.64
CA SER A 761 -7.41 -3.14 -8.78
C SER A 761 -8.06 -2.11 -9.73
N SER A 762 -9.16 -1.48 -9.30
CA SER A 762 -9.89 -0.51 -10.11
C SER A 762 -10.43 0.61 -9.25
N PRO A 763 -9.74 1.78 -9.24
CA PRO A 763 -10.19 2.95 -8.49
C PRO A 763 -11.63 3.34 -8.85
N THR A 764 -12.00 3.24 -10.12
CA THR A 764 -13.35 3.56 -10.60
C THR A 764 -14.42 2.64 -9.99
N LEU A 765 -14.19 1.31 -9.95
CA LEU A 765 -15.10 0.35 -9.28
C LEU A 765 -15.13 0.56 -7.76
N GLN A 766 -13.98 0.83 -7.17
CA GLN A 766 -13.84 1.03 -5.73
C GLN A 766 -14.68 2.20 -5.23
N TYR A 767 -14.54 3.37 -5.87
CA TYR A 767 -15.35 4.56 -5.52
C TYR A 767 -16.84 4.36 -5.81
N ALA A 768 -17.20 3.61 -6.86
CA ALA A 768 -18.59 3.29 -7.15
C ALA A 768 -19.22 2.37 -6.09
N LEU A 769 -18.46 1.39 -5.58
CA LEU A 769 -18.92 0.48 -4.53
C LEU A 769 -19.05 1.20 -3.16
N ASP A 770 -18.15 2.14 -2.87
CA ASP A 770 -18.24 2.99 -1.69
C ASP A 770 -19.46 3.90 -1.73
N ALA A 771 -19.70 4.55 -2.88
CA ALA A 771 -20.87 5.38 -3.08
C ALA A 771 -22.16 4.60 -2.79
N LEU A 772 -22.24 3.33 -3.24
CA LEU A 772 -23.38 2.45 -3.01
C LEU A 772 -23.56 2.12 -1.53
N CYS A 773 -22.50 1.71 -0.85
CA CYS A 773 -22.62 1.36 0.57
C CYS A 773 -22.99 2.59 1.43
N LEU A 774 -22.34 3.74 1.17
CA LEU A 774 -22.55 4.99 1.89
C LEU A 774 -23.96 5.53 1.73
N VAL A 775 -24.52 5.49 0.51
CA VAL A 775 -25.86 6.06 0.26
C VAL A 775 -26.94 5.24 0.98
N HIS A 776 -26.82 3.91 1.02
CA HIS A 776 -27.79 3.05 1.70
C HIS A 776 -27.72 3.19 3.22
N VAL A 777 -26.51 3.17 3.79
CA VAL A 777 -26.32 3.35 5.25
C VAL A 777 -26.74 4.75 5.67
N GLY A 778 -26.33 5.80 4.93
CA GLY A 778 -26.71 7.18 5.21
C GLY A 778 -28.21 7.46 5.07
N THR A 779 -28.89 6.77 4.14
CA THR A 779 -30.35 6.90 3.99
C THR A 779 -31.08 6.22 5.15
N ALA A 780 -30.68 5.01 5.53
CA ALA A 780 -31.31 4.28 6.63
C ALA A 780 -31.12 4.97 7.99
N SER A 781 -29.91 5.48 8.25
CA SER A 781 -29.58 6.22 9.46
C SER A 781 -30.07 7.68 9.46
N ARG A 782 -30.56 8.17 8.30
CA ARG A 782 -30.86 9.60 8.06
C ARG A 782 -29.66 10.54 8.32
N ASP A 783 -28.43 10.05 8.17
CA ASP A 783 -27.20 10.82 8.35
C ASP A 783 -26.81 11.58 7.07
N ARG A 784 -26.94 12.92 7.11
CA ARG A 784 -26.61 13.80 5.98
C ARG A 784 -25.13 13.80 5.60
N ARG A 785 -24.22 13.48 6.53
CA ARG A 785 -22.76 13.47 6.27
C ARG A 785 -22.37 12.26 5.45
N LEU A 786 -22.91 11.08 5.77
CA LEU A 786 -22.71 9.86 4.98
C LEU A 786 -23.32 10.01 3.57
N GLN A 787 -24.47 10.67 3.47
CA GLN A 787 -25.06 11.03 2.17
C GLN A 787 -24.15 11.97 1.36
N GLU A 788 -23.51 12.96 2.00
CA GLU A 788 -22.56 13.85 1.32
C GLU A 788 -21.26 13.14 0.94
N ALA A 789 -20.77 12.21 1.77
CA ALA A 789 -19.63 11.35 1.46
C ALA A 789 -19.93 10.40 0.29
N ALA A 790 -21.16 9.87 0.21
CA ALA A 790 -21.64 9.13 -0.94
C ALA A 790 -21.57 10.00 -2.21
N ARG A 791 -22.00 11.27 -2.15
CA ARG A 791 -21.92 12.21 -3.28
C ARG A 791 -20.49 12.44 -3.76
N ARG A 792 -19.56 12.62 -2.83
CA ARG A 792 -18.14 12.80 -3.18
C ARG A 792 -17.55 11.55 -3.83
N SER A 793 -17.81 10.38 -3.27
CA SER A 793 -17.34 9.09 -3.81
C SER A 793 -17.94 8.85 -5.21
N TYR A 794 -19.22 9.19 -5.39
CA TYR A 794 -19.90 9.17 -6.68
C TYR A 794 -19.22 10.07 -7.73
N GLY A 795 -18.95 11.34 -7.38
CA GLY A 795 -18.25 12.27 -8.27
C GLY A 795 -16.81 11.84 -8.59
N MET A 796 -16.11 11.24 -7.63
CA MET A 796 -14.78 10.66 -7.84
C MET A 796 -14.81 9.48 -8.79
N ALA A 797 -15.78 8.56 -8.65
CA ALA A 797 -15.97 7.46 -9.58
C ALA A 797 -16.17 7.96 -11.01
N LEU A 798 -17.04 8.96 -11.22
CA LEU A 798 -17.25 9.59 -12.54
C LEU A 798 -15.98 10.26 -13.09
N SER A 799 -15.23 10.97 -12.25
CA SER A 799 -13.97 11.61 -12.65
C SER A 799 -12.91 10.59 -13.09
N LYS A 800 -12.77 9.48 -12.36
CA LYS A 800 -11.84 8.39 -12.68
C LYS A 800 -12.28 7.64 -13.93
N MET A 801 -13.57 7.35 -14.06
CA MET A 801 -14.16 6.76 -15.25
C MET A 801 -13.88 7.61 -16.50
N ARG A 802 -14.01 8.94 -16.42
CA ARG A 802 -13.67 9.85 -17.53
C ARG A 802 -12.19 9.75 -17.93
N LYS A 803 -11.27 9.61 -16.96
CA LYS A 803 -9.83 9.46 -17.25
C LYS A 803 -9.51 8.11 -17.88
N GLU A 804 -10.11 7.03 -17.38
CA GLU A 804 -9.94 5.68 -17.93
C GLU A 804 -10.53 5.55 -19.34
N LEU A 805 -11.64 6.23 -19.63
CA LEU A 805 -12.22 6.29 -20.98
C LEU A 805 -11.31 6.96 -22.01
N MET A 806 -10.43 7.87 -21.57
CA MET A 806 -9.46 8.59 -22.42
C MET A 806 -8.10 7.88 -22.51
N ALA A 807 -7.89 6.80 -21.77
CA ALA A 807 -6.65 6.03 -21.79
C ALA A 807 -6.59 5.06 -22.98
N GLN A 808 -5.38 4.80 -23.49
CA GLN A 808 -5.16 3.89 -24.63
C GLN A 808 -5.46 2.41 -24.32
N SER A 809 -5.32 2.00 -23.06
CA SER A 809 -5.69 0.67 -22.58
C SER A 809 -6.80 0.80 -21.53
N ARG A 810 -7.95 0.19 -21.79
CA ARG A 810 -9.12 0.21 -20.91
C ARG A 810 -9.75 -1.17 -20.81
N ASP A 811 -10.20 -1.53 -19.62
CA ASP A 811 -11.00 -2.74 -19.40
C ASP A 811 -12.50 -2.35 -19.38
N PRO A 812 -13.23 -2.62 -20.47
CA PRO A 812 -14.64 -2.26 -20.56
C PRO A 812 -15.51 -3.00 -19.52
N SER A 813 -15.08 -4.15 -19.00
CA SER A 813 -15.82 -4.89 -17.97
C SER A 813 -15.85 -4.15 -16.64
N LYS A 814 -14.71 -3.56 -16.24
CA LYS A 814 -14.60 -2.76 -15.02
C LYS A 814 -15.40 -1.45 -15.12
N LEU A 815 -15.34 -0.80 -16.28
CA LEU A 815 -16.12 0.42 -16.55
C LEU A 815 -17.63 0.14 -16.52
N MET A 816 -18.09 -0.92 -17.20
CA MET A 816 -19.50 -1.33 -17.19
C MET A 816 -19.97 -1.70 -15.77
N GLY A 817 -19.15 -2.41 -14.99
CA GLY A 817 -19.45 -2.74 -13.59
C GLY A 817 -19.58 -1.49 -12.71
N ALA A 818 -18.71 -0.50 -12.89
CA ALA A 818 -18.77 0.74 -12.13
C ALA A 818 -19.98 1.60 -12.52
N MET A 819 -20.29 1.71 -13.82
CA MET A 819 -21.50 2.40 -14.28
C MET A 819 -22.77 1.75 -13.73
N HIS A 820 -22.80 0.42 -13.63
CA HIS A 820 -23.90 -0.31 -13.03
C HIS A 820 -24.07 0.03 -11.54
N LEU A 821 -22.98 -0.02 -10.75
CA LEU A 821 -22.99 0.37 -9.33
C LEU A 821 -23.46 1.82 -9.12
N LEU A 822 -22.98 2.76 -9.94
CA LEU A 822 -23.40 4.16 -9.86
C LEU A 822 -24.87 4.33 -10.24
N ALA A 823 -25.33 3.62 -11.29
CA ALA A 823 -26.73 3.64 -11.68
C ALA A 823 -27.61 3.24 -10.50
N ILE A 824 -27.30 2.15 -9.78
CA ILE A 824 -28.06 1.71 -8.60
C ILE A 824 -27.92 2.63 -7.37
N CYS A 825 -26.86 3.43 -7.26
CA CYS A 825 -26.76 4.49 -6.24
C CYS A 825 -27.80 5.60 -6.45
N GLU A 826 -28.04 5.98 -7.70
CA GLU A 826 -28.98 7.07 -8.02
C GLU A 826 -30.45 6.73 -7.71
N PHE A 827 -30.78 5.43 -7.57
CA PHE A 827 -32.10 4.96 -7.12
C PHE A 827 -32.45 5.47 -5.72
N PHE A 828 -31.48 5.95 -4.92
CA PHE A 828 -31.65 6.30 -3.50
C PHE A 828 -31.60 7.79 -3.16
N SER A 829 -31.54 8.66 -4.17
CA SER A 829 -31.86 10.11 -4.12
C SER A 829 -30.78 11.14 -3.74
N ARG A 830 -30.89 12.29 -4.44
CA ARG A 830 -30.15 13.59 -4.39
C ARG A 830 -28.71 13.65 -4.93
N ILE A 831 -28.15 12.63 -5.58
CA ILE A 831 -26.69 12.64 -5.82
C ILE A 831 -26.22 13.19 -7.17
N ALA A 832 -27.02 13.29 -8.25
CA ALA A 832 -26.43 13.67 -9.55
C ALA A 832 -27.12 14.75 -10.38
N ALA A 833 -28.43 15.01 -10.24
CA ALA A 833 -29.08 16.05 -11.06
C ALA A 833 -30.34 16.63 -10.40
N SER A 834 -30.50 17.96 -10.48
CA SER A 834 -31.67 18.69 -9.98
C SER A 834 -32.95 18.42 -10.80
N ASP A 835 -32.81 17.85 -12.00
CA ASP A 835 -33.87 17.64 -12.99
C ASP A 835 -34.52 16.24 -12.95
N GLY A 836 -33.97 15.28 -12.19
CA GLY A 836 -34.50 13.92 -12.10
C GLY A 836 -34.13 12.98 -13.26
N GLU A 837 -33.24 13.38 -14.18
CA GLU A 837 -32.85 12.55 -15.34
C GLU A 837 -31.58 11.69 -15.14
N GLY A 838 -30.89 11.80 -14.01
CA GLY A 838 -29.55 11.20 -13.81
C GLY A 838 -29.48 9.69 -14.06
N VAL A 839 -30.48 8.92 -13.59
CA VAL A 839 -30.56 7.46 -13.78
C VAL A 839 -30.63 7.14 -15.26
N MET A 840 -31.44 7.90 -16.01
CA MET A 840 -31.61 7.69 -17.44
C MET A 840 -30.37 8.12 -18.23
N ARG A 841 -29.60 9.10 -17.73
CA ARG A 841 -28.27 9.43 -18.29
C ARG A 841 -27.27 8.28 -18.08
N HIS A 842 -27.30 7.62 -16.93
CA HIS A 842 -26.46 6.42 -16.68
C HIS A 842 -26.87 5.25 -17.56
N VAL A 843 -28.17 4.99 -17.71
CA VAL A 843 -28.70 3.97 -18.61
C VAL A 843 -28.28 4.22 -20.05
N ARG A 844 -28.41 5.45 -20.54
CA ARG A 844 -27.95 5.85 -21.88
C ARG A 844 -26.44 5.76 -22.05
N GLY A 845 -25.66 6.17 -21.06
CA GLY A 845 -24.21 6.05 -21.09
C GLY A 845 -23.77 4.58 -21.16
N MET A 846 -24.42 3.70 -20.40
CA MET A 846 -24.14 2.27 -20.42
C MET A 846 -24.47 1.64 -21.78
N THR A 847 -25.60 1.99 -22.41
CA THR A 847 -25.96 1.47 -23.74
C THR A 847 -25.03 2.00 -24.84
N GLN A 848 -24.64 3.27 -24.77
CA GLN A 848 -23.63 3.85 -25.68
C GLN A 848 -22.27 3.17 -25.53
N MET A 849 -21.83 2.91 -24.29
CA MET A 849 -20.57 2.23 -24.03
C MET A 849 -20.62 0.76 -24.47
N LEU A 850 -21.75 0.07 -24.26
CA LEU A 850 -21.98 -1.29 -24.77
C LEU A 850 -21.90 -1.35 -26.30
N ALA A 851 -22.53 -0.40 -26.98
CA ALA A 851 -22.44 -0.29 -28.43
C ALA A 851 -21.00 -0.04 -28.91
N ALA A 852 -20.23 0.74 -28.14
CA ALA A 852 -18.84 1.04 -28.45
C ALA A 852 -17.85 -0.09 -28.11
N CYS A 853 -18.19 -1.00 -27.17
CA CYS A 853 -17.23 -1.92 -26.57
C CYS A 853 -17.31 -3.39 -27.02
N ARG A 854 -18.00 -3.76 -28.12
CA ARG A 854 -18.13 -5.17 -28.58
C ARG A 854 -18.52 -6.12 -27.42
N PRO A 855 -19.83 -6.33 -27.16
CA PRO A 855 -20.33 -7.04 -25.98
C PRO A 855 -19.68 -8.41 -25.69
N GLU A 856 -19.20 -9.09 -26.73
CA GLU A 856 -18.43 -10.32 -26.67
C GLU A 856 -17.13 -10.23 -25.88
N THR A 857 -16.53 -9.05 -25.80
CA THR A 857 -15.27 -8.79 -25.08
C THR A 857 -15.46 -8.56 -23.58
N LEU A 858 -16.71 -8.40 -23.13
CA LEU A 858 -17.01 -8.22 -21.71
C LEU A 858 -16.90 -9.55 -20.95
N HIS A 859 -16.42 -9.46 -19.71
CA HIS A 859 -16.35 -10.60 -18.80
C HIS A 859 -17.74 -11.26 -18.65
N PRO A 860 -17.85 -12.61 -18.72
CA PRO A 860 -19.14 -13.30 -18.71
C PRO A 860 -20.06 -12.90 -17.54
N GLU A 861 -19.50 -12.75 -16.36
CA GLU A 861 -20.26 -12.37 -15.15
C GLU A 861 -20.81 -10.95 -15.21
N ILE A 862 -20.10 -10.02 -15.88
CA ILE A 862 -20.59 -8.66 -16.14
C ILE A 862 -21.68 -8.68 -17.21
N ARG A 863 -21.57 -9.52 -18.25
CA ARG A 863 -22.65 -9.69 -19.25
C ARG A 863 -23.94 -10.17 -18.60
N ILE A 864 -23.85 -11.13 -17.68
CA ILE A 864 -25.00 -11.65 -16.92
C ILE A 864 -25.62 -10.55 -16.05
N LEU A 865 -24.80 -9.76 -15.35
CA LEU A 865 -25.26 -8.64 -14.51
C LEU A 865 -26.00 -7.57 -15.34
N LEU A 866 -25.45 -7.21 -16.49
CA LEU A 866 -26.06 -6.24 -17.40
C LEU A 866 -27.36 -6.77 -18.02
N GLY A 867 -27.37 -8.03 -18.47
CA GLY A 867 -28.55 -8.67 -19.05
C GLY A 867 -29.71 -8.85 -18.06
N THR A 868 -29.45 -8.84 -16.75
CA THR A 868 -30.47 -9.02 -15.70
C THR A 868 -30.93 -7.71 -15.07
N GLN A 869 -30.05 -6.73 -14.84
CA GLN A 869 -30.38 -5.50 -14.11
C GLN A 869 -30.45 -4.23 -14.96
N LEU A 870 -29.62 -4.09 -16.01
CA LEU A 870 -29.63 -2.92 -16.90
C LEU A 870 -30.77 -3.01 -17.93
N ARG A 871 -31.10 -4.23 -18.35
CA ARG A 871 -32.07 -4.56 -19.40
C ARG A 871 -33.43 -3.90 -19.20
N GLY A 872 -34.04 -4.03 -18.02
CA GLY A 872 -35.37 -3.47 -17.77
C GLY A 872 -35.37 -1.97 -17.97
N LEU A 873 -34.45 -1.27 -17.31
CA LEU A 873 -34.36 0.19 -17.30
C LEU A 873 -34.09 0.78 -18.69
N ALA A 874 -33.25 0.13 -19.51
CA ALA A 874 -32.97 0.55 -20.88
C ALA A 874 -34.18 0.42 -21.79
N VAL A 875 -34.88 -0.72 -21.73
CA VAL A 875 -36.14 -0.90 -22.48
C VAL A 875 -37.19 0.10 -22.00
N TRP A 876 -37.27 0.36 -20.70
CA TRP A 876 -38.21 1.34 -20.13
C TRP A 876 -37.94 2.78 -20.58
N ASP A 877 -36.68 3.24 -20.62
CA ASP A 877 -36.33 4.58 -21.11
C ASP A 877 -36.79 4.76 -22.57
N CYS A 878 -36.56 3.74 -23.41
CA CYS A 878 -37.00 3.75 -24.81
C CYS A 878 -38.52 3.80 -24.96
N MET A 879 -39.24 2.98 -24.18
CA MET A 879 -40.70 2.93 -24.25
C MET A 879 -41.35 4.24 -23.80
N LEU A 880 -40.86 4.85 -22.72
CA LEU A 880 -41.37 6.13 -22.23
C LEU A 880 -41.07 7.28 -23.20
N ARG A 881 -39.89 7.27 -23.83
CA ARG A 881 -39.51 8.31 -24.81
C ARG A 881 -40.12 8.08 -26.19
N ARG A 882 -40.75 6.93 -26.43
CA ARG A 882 -41.25 6.51 -27.74
C ARG A 882 -40.18 6.62 -28.83
N LYS A 883 -38.94 6.23 -28.50
CA LYS A 883 -37.78 6.29 -29.41
C LYS A 883 -36.92 5.03 -29.29
N ALA A 884 -36.54 4.45 -30.42
CA ALA A 884 -35.52 3.42 -30.48
C ALA A 884 -34.16 4.00 -30.06
N MET A 885 -33.42 3.29 -29.21
CA MET A 885 -32.09 3.69 -28.77
C MET A 885 -31.01 2.98 -29.59
N THR A 886 -29.93 3.69 -29.93
CA THR A 886 -28.74 3.11 -30.56
C THR A 886 -28.05 2.14 -29.59
N GLY A 887 -27.77 0.91 -30.05
CA GLY A 887 -27.07 -0.12 -29.24
C GLY A 887 -27.95 -1.21 -28.61
N LEU A 888 -29.28 -1.16 -28.75
CA LEU A 888 -30.19 -2.22 -28.27
C LEU A 888 -29.88 -3.61 -28.85
N GLY A 889 -29.48 -3.69 -30.12
CA GLY A 889 -29.03 -4.95 -30.72
C GLY A 889 -27.72 -5.49 -30.14
N SER A 890 -26.82 -4.61 -29.68
CA SER A 890 -25.61 -5.01 -28.94
C SER A 890 -25.98 -5.59 -27.56
N LEU A 891 -27.02 -5.04 -26.92
CA LEU A 891 -27.56 -5.60 -25.67
C LEU A 891 -28.20 -6.98 -25.91
N GLU A 892 -28.92 -7.18 -27.02
CA GLU A 892 -29.43 -8.48 -27.46
C GLU A 892 -28.32 -9.52 -27.64
N HIS A 893 -27.25 -9.13 -28.33
CA HIS A 893 -26.09 -10.00 -28.57
C HIS A 893 -25.38 -10.37 -27.24
N ALA A 894 -25.20 -9.38 -26.34
CA ALA A 894 -24.63 -9.61 -25.01
C ALA A 894 -25.46 -10.64 -24.21
N MET A 895 -26.78 -10.55 -24.32
CA MET A 895 -27.73 -11.42 -23.64
C MET A 895 -27.74 -12.84 -24.22
N ALA A 896 -27.62 -12.99 -25.54
CA ALA A 896 -27.56 -14.29 -26.21
C ALA A 896 -26.32 -15.13 -25.80
N MET A 897 -25.20 -14.46 -25.48
CA MET A 897 -23.93 -15.13 -25.14
C MET A 897 -23.72 -15.38 -23.64
N GLY A 898 -24.63 -14.94 -22.78
CA GLY A 898 -24.37 -14.74 -21.36
C GLY A 898 -24.78 -15.86 -20.40
N THR A 899 -25.92 -16.56 -20.61
CA THR A 899 -26.44 -17.52 -19.60
C THR A 899 -27.64 -18.32 -20.10
N LYS A 900 -27.70 -19.61 -19.73
CA LYS A 900 -28.95 -20.41 -19.73
C LYS A 900 -29.83 -20.00 -18.54
N PHE A 901 -30.52 -18.86 -18.63
CA PHE A 901 -31.63 -18.54 -17.72
C PHE A 901 -32.95 -18.67 -18.51
N GLY A 902 -33.61 -19.84 -18.47
CA GLY A 902 -34.85 -20.25 -19.18
C GLY A 902 -35.82 -19.15 -19.69
N ALA A 903 -37.09 -19.17 -19.28
CA ALA A 903 -38.15 -18.24 -19.76
C ALA A 903 -37.81 -16.72 -19.68
N THR A 904 -36.84 -16.34 -18.85
CA THR A 904 -36.46 -14.93 -18.62
C THR A 904 -35.67 -14.33 -19.78
N THR A 905 -34.96 -15.15 -20.55
CA THR A 905 -34.18 -14.73 -21.73
C THR A 905 -35.07 -14.48 -22.94
N GLU A 906 -36.18 -15.22 -23.10
CA GLU A 906 -37.09 -15.04 -24.22
C GLU A 906 -37.93 -13.77 -24.11
N LEU A 907 -38.50 -13.47 -22.92
CA LEU A 907 -39.19 -12.20 -22.65
C LEU A 907 -38.30 -10.98 -22.97
N ALA A 908 -36.98 -11.17 -22.93
CA ALA A 908 -35.98 -10.14 -23.17
C ALA A 908 -35.87 -9.75 -24.63
N LYS A 909 -35.77 -10.77 -25.48
CA LYS A 909 -35.67 -10.64 -26.94
C LYS A 909 -36.94 -9.99 -27.48
N VAL A 910 -38.08 -10.28 -26.87
CA VAL A 910 -39.34 -9.62 -27.22
C VAL A 910 -39.33 -8.16 -26.76
N ALA A 911 -38.95 -7.89 -25.51
CA ALA A 911 -38.98 -6.55 -24.92
C ALA A 911 -38.14 -5.51 -25.68
N ILE A 912 -36.97 -5.87 -26.20
CA ILE A 912 -36.09 -4.95 -26.95
C ILE A 912 -36.65 -4.56 -28.33
N ARG A 913 -37.57 -5.35 -28.91
CA ARG A 913 -38.21 -5.08 -30.21
C ARG A 913 -39.40 -4.12 -30.10
N VAL A 914 -39.99 -3.99 -28.90
CA VAL A 914 -41.20 -3.19 -28.67
C VAL A 914 -40.99 -1.69 -28.93
N PRO A 915 -39.92 -1.00 -28.46
CA PRO A 915 -39.78 0.44 -28.69
C PRO A 915 -39.76 0.85 -30.16
N ALA A 916 -39.11 0.05 -31.02
CA ALA A 916 -39.04 0.32 -32.46
C ALA A 916 -40.43 0.23 -33.11
N ILE A 917 -41.27 -0.73 -32.69
CA ILE A 917 -42.64 -0.81 -33.22
C ILE A 917 -43.50 0.36 -32.75
N LEU A 918 -43.29 0.86 -31.52
CA LEU A 918 -44.04 2.01 -31.00
C LEU A 918 -43.66 3.30 -31.74
N GLU A 919 -42.38 3.48 -32.07
CA GLU A 919 -41.92 4.61 -32.90
C GLU A 919 -42.47 4.51 -34.33
N GLU A 920 -42.48 3.32 -34.94
CA GLU A 920 -43.14 3.08 -36.22
C GLU A 920 -44.63 3.48 -36.16
N CYS A 921 -45.36 3.08 -35.11
CA CYS A 921 -46.76 3.46 -34.91
C CYS A 921 -46.95 4.98 -34.83
N ASP A 922 -46.10 5.69 -34.08
CA ASP A 922 -46.18 7.15 -33.94
C ASP A 922 -45.92 7.88 -35.25
N ILE A 923 -44.95 7.41 -36.05
CA ILE A 923 -44.68 7.95 -37.39
C ILE A 923 -45.91 7.79 -38.29
N LEU A 924 -46.50 6.59 -38.32
CA LEU A 924 -47.69 6.32 -39.15
C LEU A 924 -48.89 7.17 -38.72
N ARG A 925 -49.10 7.35 -37.41
CA ARG A 925 -50.16 8.22 -36.89
C ARG A 925 -49.92 9.69 -37.22
N ALA A 926 -48.69 10.17 -37.14
CA ALA A 926 -48.33 11.54 -37.50
C ALA A 926 -48.50 11.80 -39.00
N GLN A 927 -48.26 10.80 -39.85
CA GLN A 927 -48.49 10.87 -41.29
C GLN A 927 -49.98 10.81 -41.66
N GLY A 928 -50.82 10.24 -40.78
CA GLY A 928 -52.28 10.20 -40.94
C GLY A 928 -52.70 9.59 -42.28
N GLU A 929 -53.65 10.23 -42.96
CA GLU A 929 -54.23 9.78 -44.24
C GLU A 929 -53.21 9.65 -45.39
N ASN A 930 -52.00 10.23 -45.27
CA ASN A 930 -50.94 10.10 -46.30
C ASN A 930 -50.21 8.75 -46.27
N THR A 931 -50.59 7.84 -45.37
CA THR A 931 -49.97 6.53 -45.18
C THR A 931 -50.72 5.46 -45.97
N SER A 932 -50.00 4.59 -46.69
CA SER A 932 -50.62 3.44 -47.37
C SER A 932 -51.23 2.46 -46.36
N ILE A 933 -52.46 2.01 -46.63
CA ILE A 933 -53.17 0.97 -45.85
C ILE A 933 -52.30 -0.28 -45.68
N ASN A 934 -51.58 -0.72 -46.70
CA ASN A 934 -50.70 -1.89 -46.61
C ASN A 934 -49.58 -1.72 -45.57
N THR A 935 -49.06 -0.50 -45.43
CA THR A 935 -48.04 -0.17 -44.43
C THR A 935 -48.61 -0.24 -43.02
N VAL A 936 -49.81 0.31 -42.81
CA VAL A 936 -50.51 0.26 -41.51
C VAL A 936 -50.87 -1.19 -41.14
N THR A 937 -51.41 -1.96 -42.07
CA THR A 937 -51.73 -3.40 -41.87
C THR A 937 -50.48 -4.22 -41.55
N THR A 938 -49.35 -3.94 -42.20
CA THR A 938 -48.06 -4.58 -41.89
C THR A 938 -47.61 -4.27 -40.47
N CYS A 939 -47.76 -3.01 -40.04
CA CYS A 939 -47.45 -2.60 -38.67
C CYS A 939 -48.37 -3.29 -37.64
N LEU A 940 -49.68 -3.36 -37.90
CA LEU A 940 -50.64 -4.08 -37.05
C LEU A 940 -50.29 -5.57 -36.91
N SER A 941 -49.85 -6.23 -37.97
CA SER A 941 -49.40 -7.63 -37.95
C SER A 941 -48.13 -7.81 -37.10
N LYS A 942 -47.16 -6.89 -37.20
CA LYS A 942 -45.96 -6.90 -36.34
C LYS A 942 -46.32 -6.74 -34.85
N ILE A 943 -47.31 -5.89 -34.52
CA ILE A 943 -47.81 -5.73 -33.16
C ILE A 943 -48.43 -7.05 -32.66
N THR A 944 -49.28 -7.69 -33.48
CA THR A 944 -49.88 -8.98 -33.12
C THR A 944 -48.81 -10.04 -32.86
N ALA A 945 -47.82 -10.18 -33.74
CA ALA A 945 -46.72 -11.12 -33.57
C ALA A 945 -45.95 -10.89 -32.26
N LEU A 946 -45.66 -9.63 -31.90
CA LEU A 946 -45.01 -9.31 -30.62
C LEU A 946 -45.89 -9.64 -29.40
N LYS A 947 -47.21 -9.47 -29.51
CA LYS A 947 -48.15 -9.86 -28.44
C LYS A 947 -48.20 -11.38 -28.26
N ASP A 948 -48.14 -12.14 -29.34
CA ASP A 948 -48.12 -13.61 -29.29
C ASP A 948 -46.77 -14.12 -28.76
N ASP A 949 -45.64 -13.51 -29.18
CA ASP A 949 -44.32 -13.77 -28.61
C ASP A 949 -44.31 -13.52 -27.08
N LEU A 950 -44.95 -12.43 -26.61
CA LEU A 950 -45.10 -12.15 -25.18
C LEU A 950 -45.92 -13.23 -24.47
N ARG A 951 -47.05 -13.65 -25.05
CA ARG A 951 -47.90 -14.72 -24.47
C ARG A 951 -47.14 -16.04 -24.36
N ALA A 952 -46.41 -16.43 -25.40
CA ALA A 952 -45.56 -17.61 -25.37
C ALA A 952 -44.50 -17.54 -24.25
N CYS A 953 -43.92 -16.36 -24.00
CA CYS A 953 -43.00 -16.17 -22.88
C CYS A 953 -43.67 -16.39 -21.52
N LEU A 954 -44.94 -16.00 -21.39
CA LEU A 954 -45.73 -16.21 -20.17
C LEU A 954 -46.09 -17.69 -19.99
N ASP A 955 -46.43 -18.41 -21.06
CA ASP A 955 -46.74 -19.84 -21.03
C ASP A 955 -45.52 -20.69 -20.63
N VAL A 956 -44.33 -20.36 -21.17
CA VAL A 956 -43.07 -21.01 -20.77
C VAL A 956 -42.75 -20.71 -19.30
N TRP A 957 -43.07 -19.51 -18.82
CA TRP A 957 -42.90 -19.18 -17.40
C TRP A 957 -43.82 -20.02 -16.50
N TYR A 958 -45.05 -20.27 -16.94
CA TYR A 958 -45.99 -21.15 -16.22
C TYR A 958 -45.58 -22.62 -16.26
N SER A 959 -44.92 -23.10 -17.32
CA SER A 959 -44.51 -24.51 -17.44
C SER A 959 -43.17 -24.84 -16.77
N ASP A 960 -42.21 -23.92 -16.77
CA ASP A 960 -40.86 -24.13 -16.20
C ASP A 960 -40.83 -24.27 -14.67
N THR A 961 -41.89 -23.86 -13.94
CA THR A 961 -41.84 -23.70 -12.48
C THR A 961 -42.59 -24.77 -11.67
N ASN A 962 -43.40 -25.64 -12.29
CA ASN A 962 -44.24 -26.66 -11.63
C ASN A 962 -45.15 -26.15 -10.47
N GLU A 963 -45.23 -24.83 -10.27
CA GLU A 963 -46.04 -24.10 -9.28
C GLU A 963 -46.59 -22.83 -9.95
N MET A 964 -47.69 -22.27 -9.43
CA MET A 964 -48.16 -20.96 -9.86
C MET A 964 -47.07 -19.90 -9.58
N PRO A 965 -46.60 -19.12 -10.57
CA PRO A 965 -45.49 -18.18 -10.39
C PRO A 965 -45.85 -16.98 -9.51
N TYR A 966 -47.12 -16.85 -9.15
CA TYR A 966 -47.66 -15.95 -8.14
C TYR A 966 -48.97 -16.50 -7.59
N ARG A 967 -49.34 -16.10 -6.38
CA ARG A 967 -50.70 -16.25 -5.84
C ARG A 967 -51.35 -14.88 -5.74
N VAL A 968 -52.68 -14.82 -5.80
CA VAL A 968 -53.43 -13.61 -5.48
C VAL A 968 -53.82 -13.66 -4.01
N ALA A 969 -53.53 -12.62 -3.26
CA ALA A 969 -53.81 -12.55 -1.82
C ALA A 969 -54.43 -11.20 -1.45
N PRO A 970 -55.28 -11.12 -0.41
CA PRO A 970 -55.69 -9.85 0.18
C PRO A 970 -54.49 -9.01 0.59
N VAL A 971 -54.53 -7.70 0.35
CA VAL A 971 -53.43 -6.78 0.74
C VAL A 971 -53.18 -6.81 2.25
N SER A 972 -54.20 -7.10 3.05
CA SER A 972 -54.10 -7.28 4.51
C SER A 972 -53.22 -8.45 4.95
N GLU A 973 -52.94 -9.43 4.08
CA GLU A 973 -51.99 -10.52 4.36
C GLU A 973 -50.53 -10.09 4.22
N LEU A 974 -50.25 -8.94 3.60
CA LEU A 974 -48.89 -8.45 3.39
C LEU A 974 -48.34 -7.76 4.63
N SER A 975 -47.08 -8.04 4.94
CA SER A 975 -46.40 -7.43 6.08
C SER A 975 -46.20 -5.92 5.87
N ASN A 976 -47.05 -5.10 6.48
CA ASN A 976 -46.99 -3.63 6.56
C ASN A 976 -46.32 -2.94 5.34
N PRO A 977 -47.02 -2.79 4.19
CA PRO A 977 -46.46 -2.13 3.01
C PRO A 977 -46.07 -0.70 3.38
N ARG A 978 -44.76 -0.44 3.51
CA ARG A 978 -44.14 0.77 4.12
C ARG A 978 -44.60 2.10 3.53
N MET A 979 -45.30 2.05 2.40
CA MET A 979 -45.45 3.14 1.46
C MET A 979 -46.88 3.35 0.96
N ILE A 980 -47.80 2.42 1.23
CA ILE A 980 -49.13 2.47 0.64
C ILE A 980 -50.15 3.07 1.61
N GLY A 981 -49.95 2.97 2.93
CA GLY A 981 -50.87 3.55 3.92
C GLY A 981 -52.23 2.84 3.93
N ALA A 982 -52.85 2.72 5.11
CA ALA A 982 -54.00 1.86 5.33
C ALA A 982 -55.27 2.19 4.49
N ASP A 983 -55.35 3.37 3.87
CA ASP A 983 -56.52 3.82 3.10
C ASP A 983 -56.37 3.64 1.57
N ILE A 984 -55.19 3.29 1.04
CA ILE A 984 -54.98 3.07 -0.42
C ILE A 984 -55.48 1.68 -0.87
N ASP A 985 -55.73 0.76 0.06
CA ASP A 985 -56.09 -0.64 -0.20
C ASP A 985 -57.54 -0.85 -0.66
N ARG A 986 -58.40 0.18 -0.66
CA ARG A 986 -59.83 0.03 -0.97
C ARG A 986 -60.16 -0.14 -2.46
N LEU A 987 -59.29 0.32 -3.37
CA LEU A 987 -59.49 0.21 -4.84
C LEU A 987 -58.89 -1.07 -5.43
N PHE A 988 -57.81 -1.57 -4.84
CA PHE A 988 -57.16 -2.83 -5.21
C PHE A 988 -57.00 -3.69 -3.96
N PRO A 989 -58.06 -4.40 -3.52
CA PRO A 989 -58.07 -5.14 -2.25
C PRO A 989 -57.19 -6.40 -2.27
N HIS A 990 -56.74 -6.81 -3.47
CA HIS A 990 -55.88 -7.97 -3.67
C HIS A 990 -54.58 -7.57 -4.35
N ALA A 991 -53.53 -8.33 -4.09
CA ALA A 991 -52.21 -8.16 -4.67
C ALA A 991 -51.67 -9.48 -5.23
N PHE A 992 -50.81 -9.36 -6.23
CA PHE A 992 -50.00 -10.48 -6.71
C PHE A 992 -48.83 -10.72 -5.74
N VAL A 993 -48.75 -11.91 -5.18
CA VAL A 993 -47.72 -12.35 -4.24
C VAL A 993 -46.85 -13.38 -4.92
N PHE A 994 -45.56 -13.09 -5.02
CA PHE A 994 -44.61 -13.92 -5.75
C PHE A 994 -43.81 -14.80 -4.77
N PRO A 995 -43.43 -16.02 -5.15
CA PRO A 995 -42.64 -16.92 -4.32
C PRO A 995 -41.18 -16.49 -4.16
N ASN A 996 -40.72 -15.51 -4.96
CA ASN A 996 -39.40 -14.90 -4.85
C ASN A 996 -39.38 -13.47 -5.37
N SER A 997 -38.34 -12.73 -4.98
CA SER A 997 -38.14 -11.31 -5.31
C SER A 997 -37.93 -11.02 -6.81
N LEU A 998 -37.67 -12.03 -7.65
CA LEU A 998 -37.49 -11.89 -9.10
C LEU A 998 -38.77 -12.11 -9.89
N GLY A 999 -39.83 -12.65 -9.29
CA GLY A 999 -41.12 -12.88 -9.94
C GLY A 999 -41.86 -11.59 -10.28
N ALA A 1000 -41.89 -10.65 -9.32
CA ALA A 1000 -42.64 -9.40 -9.48
C ALA A 1000 -42.10 -8.51 -10.62
N PRO A 1001 -40.77 -8.26 -10.75
CA PRO A 1001 -40.23 -7.49 -11.87
C PRO A 1001 -40.51 -8.11 -13.26
N LYS A 1002 -40.49 -9.44 -13.37
CA LYS A 1002 -40.82 -10.15 -14.62
C LYS A 1002 -42.29 -9.96 -14.98
N HIS A 1003 -43.18 -10.13 -14.00
CA HIS A 1003 -44.62 -9.93 -14.15
C HIS A 1003 -44.96 -8.53 -14.64
N ARG A 1004 -44.39 -7.50 -13.99
CA ARG A 1004 -44.61 -6.10 -14.41
C ARG A 1004 -44.09 -5.83 -15.81
N SER A 1005 -42.94 -6.40 -16.15
CA SER A 1005 -42.35 -6.22 -17.48
C SER A 1005 -43.27 -6.73 -18.58
N TYR A 1006 -43.86 -7.91 -18.38
CA TYR A 1006 -44.86 -8.46 -19.28
C TYR A 1006 -46.06 -7.51 -19.45
N TRP A 1007 -46.69 -7.08 -18.35
CA TRP A 1007 -47.90 -6.26 -18.41
C TRP A 1007 -47.67 -4.87 -18.98
N VAL A 1008 -46.53 -4.21 -18.73
CA VAL A 1008 -46.25 -2.90 -19.33
C VAL A 1008 -46.05 -3.03 -20.85
N LEU A 1009 -45.32 -4.07 -21.31
CA LEU A 1009 -45.14 -4.32 -22.74
C LEU A 1009 -46.49 -4.60 -23.43
N LEU A 1010 -47.33 -5.42 -22.80
CA LEU A 1010 -48.66 -5.73 -23.30
C LEU A 1010 -49.57 -4.49 -23.35
N LEU A 1011 -49.53 -3.64 -22.32
CA LEU A 1011 -50.29 -2.39 -22.28
C LEU A 1011 -49.86 -1.45 -23.40
N ALA A 1012 -48.56 -1.26 -23.60
CA ALA A 1012 -48.02 -0.37 -24.61
C ALA A 1012 -48.37 -0.85 -26.04
N LEU A 1013 -48.23 -2.14 -26.32
CA LEU A 1013 -48.60 -2.72 -27.62
C LEU A 1013 -50.11 -2.66 -27.86
N THR A 1014 -50.92 -2.92 -26.84
CA THR A 1014 -52.39 -2.87 -26.93
C THR A 1014 -52.86 -1.43 -27.15
N GLN A 1015 -52.27 -0.47 -26.45
CA GLN A 1015 -52.56 0.96 -26.65
C GLN A 1015 -52.12 1.44 -28.03
N ALA A 1016 -50.94 1.04 -28.52
CA ALA A 1016 -50.47 1.41 -29.86
C ALA A 1016 -51.37 0.85 -30.96
N ARG A 1017 -51.84 -0.41 -30.81
CA ARG A 1017 -52.83 -1.00 -31.72
C ARG A 1017 -54.14 -0.23 -31.72
N LEU A 1018 -54.68 0.05 -30.53
CA LEU A 1018 -55.92 0.82 -30.37
C LEU A 1018 -55.78 2.20 -31.02
N GLU A 1019 -54.67 2.91 -30.76
CA GLU A 1019 -54.42 4.24 -31.32
C GLU A 1019 -54.27 4.24 -32.84
N LEU A 1020 -53.68 3.20 -33.43
CA LEU A 1020 -53.64 3.03 -34.89
C LEU A 1020 -55.03 2.77 -35.47
N LEU A 1021 -55.84 1.90 -34.86
CA LEU A 1021 -57.20 1.62 -35.31
C LEU A 1021 -58.12 2.85 -35.15
N GLU A 1022 -57.95 3.63 -34.07
CA GLU A 1022 -58.62 4.93 -33.87
C GLU A 1022 -58.23 5.95 -34.96
N THR A 1023 -56.98 5.94 -35.41
CA THR A 1023 -56.47 6.84 -36.46
C THR A 1023 -56.86 6.38 -37.86
N PHE A 1024 -57.04 5.08 -38.07
CA PHE A 1024 -57.41 4.45 -39.35
C PHE A 1024 -58.68 3.58 -39.20
N PRO A 1025 -59.88 4.19 -39.06
CA PRO A 1025 -61.12 3.46 -38.76
C PRO A 1025 -61.52 2.42 -39.80
N SER A 1026 -61.04 2.56 -41.05
CA SER A 1026 -61.29 1.61 -42.14
C SER A 1026 -60.69 0.22 -41.92
N LEU A 1027 -59.79 0.08 -40.94
CA LEU A 1027 -59.11 -1.18 -40.58
C LEU A 1027 -59.68 -1.84 -39.31
N GLN A 1028 -60.68 -1.23 -38.68
CA GLN A 1028 -61.25 -1.69 -37.42
C GLN A 1028 -62.21 -2.88 -37.64
N GLY A 1029 -61.96 -4.00 -36.94
CA GLY A 1029 -62.92 -5.09 -36.85
C GLY A 1029 -64.13 -4.75 -35.95
N PRO A 1030 -65.29 -5.40 -36.15
CA PRO A 1030 -66.46 -5.20 -35.29
C PRO A 1030 -66.11 -5.55 -33.84
N TYR A 1031 -66.31 -4.62 -32.91
CA TYR A 1031 -66.02 -4.72 -31.47
C TYR A 1031 -64.53 -4.83 -31.09
N GLU A 1032 -63.60 -4.75 -32.03
CA GLU A 1032 -62.16 -4.94 -31.77
C GLU A 1032 -61.61 -3.87 -30.82
N CYS A 1033 -62.00 -2.60 -31.00
CA CYS A 1033 -61.58 -1.52 -30.10
C CYS A 1033 -62.13 -1.71 -28.67
N ASP A 1034 -63.37 -2.15 -28.51
CA ASP A 1034 -63.97 -2.39 -27.19
C ASP A 1034 -63.24 -3.51 -26.42
N GLU A 1035 -62.84 -4.57 -27.13
CA GLU A 1035 -62.06 -5.67 -26.56
C GLU A 1035 -60.63 -5.24 -26.19
N LEU A 1036 -59.98 -4.46 -27.06
CA LEU A 1036 -58.65 -3.89 -26.78
C LEU A 1036 -58.69 -2.92 -25.59
N GLU A 1037 -59.74 -2.11 -25.46
CA GLU A 1037 -59.93 -1.22 -24.33
C GLU A 1037 -60.10 -1.97 -23.02
N ARG A 1038 -60.92 -3.04 -23.02
CA ARG A 1038 -61.08 -3.92 -21.85
C ARG A 1038 -59.76 -4.57 -21.46
N THR A 1039 -59.02 -5.09 -22.45
CA THR A 1039 -57.71 -5.71 -22.24
C THR A 1039 -56.69 -4.72 -21.67
N ALA A 1040 -56.66 -3.49 -22.18
CA ALA A 1040 -55.79 -2.43 -21.68
C ALA A 1040 -56.16 -2.01 -20.25
N GLN A 1041 -57.46 -1.93 -19.95
CA GLN A 1041 -57.97 -1.64 -18.60
C GLN A 1041 -57.56 -2.72 -17.59
N GLU A 1042 -57.78 -4.00 -17.90
CA GLU A 1042 -57.37 -5.14 -17.06
C GLU A 1042 -55.85 -5.17 -16.86
N THR A 1043 -55.09 -4.88 -17.92
CA THR A 1043 -53.64 -4.81 -17.85
C THR A 1043 -53.17 -3.68 -16.93
N ALA A 1044 -53.77 -2.49 -17.01
CA ALA A 1044 -53.46 -1.36 -16.13
C ALA A 1044 -53.78 -1.67 -14.66
N ASP A 1045 -54.88 -2.37 -14.40
CA ASP A 1045 -55.27 -2.82 -13.07
C ASP A 1045 -54.27 -3.86 -12.51
N ASN A 1046 -53.85 -4.82 -13.35
CA ASN A 1046 -52.85 -5.82 -12.98
C ASN A 1046 -51.49 -5.19 -12.61
N LEU A 1047 -51.09 -4.11 -13.31
CA LEU A 1047 -49.90 -3.35 -12.95
C LEU A 1047 -50.03 -2.77 -11.54
N CYS A 1048 -51.17 -2.18 -11.19
CA CYS A 1048 -51.41 -1.62 -9.85
C CYS A 1048 -51.44 -2.69 -8.75
N MET A 1049 -51.98 -3.88 -9.02
CA MET A 1049 -52.04 -5.00 -8.07
C MET A 1049 -50.67 -5.60 -7.73
N THR A 1050 -49.62 -5.34 -8.52
CA THR A 1050 -48.25 -5.78 -8.16
C THR A 1050 -47.57 -4.87 -7.13
N VAL A 1051 -48.04 -3.62 -6.99
CA VAL A 1051 -47.37 -2.57 -6.21
C VAL A 1051 -47.34 -2.88 -4.72
N ALA A 1052 -48.40 -3.50 -4.19
CA ALA A 1052 -48.48 -3.84 -2.77
C ALA A 1052 -47.40 -4.85 -2.35
N PHE A 1053 -47.07 -5.81 -3.23
CA PHE A 1053 -45.98 -6.75 -2.96
C PHE A 1053 -44.60 -6.07 -2.99
N ASP A 1054 -44.36 -5.16 -3.94
CA ASP A 1054 -43.05 -4.46 -4.07
C ASP A 1054 -42.77 -3.46 -2.94
N THR A 1055 -43.80 -3.02 -2.23
CA THR A 1055 -43.68 -2.04 -1.13
C THR A 1055 -43.55 -2.69 0.24
N GLN A 1056 -43.50 -4.03 0.30
CA GLN A 1056 -43.21 -4.75 1.53
C GLN A 1056 -41.79 -4.43 2.05
N PRO A 1057 -41.58 -4.45 3.38
CA PRO A 1057 -40.25 -4.31 3.99
C PRO A 1057 -39.21 -5.30 3.45
N SER A 1058 -39.64 -6.49 3.03
CA SER A 1058 -38.79 -7.57 2.49
C SER A 1058 -38.38 -7.32 1.04
N SER A 1059 -39.20 -6.58 0.29
CA SER A 1059 -38.92 -6.16 -1.07
C SER A 1059 -37.78 -5.14 -1.06
N GLY A 1060 -36.68 -5.45 -1.73
CA GLY A 1060 -35.53 -4.54 -1.83
C GLY A 1060 -35.90 -3.26 -2.57
N TYR A 1061 -35.18 -2.16 -2.36
CA TYR A 1061 -35.47 -0.88 -3.00
C TYR A 1061 -35.44 -0.91 -4.55
N VAL A 1062 -34.69 -1.84 -5.14
CA VAL A 1062 -34.72 -2.11 -6.61
C VAL A 1062 -36.13 -2.54 -7.06
N ALA A 1063 -36.85 -3.29 -6.23
CA ALA A 1063 -38.25 -3.66 -6.47
C ALA A 1063 -39.19 -2.44 -6.39
N MET A 1064 -38.96 -1.52 -5.44
CA MET A 1064 -39.78 -0.31 -5.26
C MET A 1064 -39.66 0.67 -6.44
N PHE A 1065 -38.45 0.93 -6.95
CA PHE A 1065 -38.30 1.82 -8.12
C PHE A 1065 -38.86 1.21 -9.41
N SER A 1066 -38.68 -0.11 -9.59
CA SER A 1066 -39.26 -0.82 -10.73
C SER A 1066 -40.78 -0.94 -10.66
N ALA A 1067 -41.41 -0.58 -9.53
CA ALA A 1067 -42.87 -0.42 -9.41
C ALA A 1067 -43.37 0.98 -9.81
N MET A 1068 -42.53 2.02 -9.74
CA MET A 1068 -42.92 3.40 -10.06
C MET A 1068 -43.36 3.59 -11.52
N HIS A 1069 -42.62 3.01 -12.45
CA HIS A 1069 -42.85 3.15 -13.90
C HIS A 1069 -44.15 2.46 -14.34
N PRO A 1070 -44.43 1.23 -13.91
CA PRO A 1070 -45.76 0.60 -14.02
C PRO A 1070 -46.91 1.49 -13.55
N VAL A 1071 -46.79 2.12 -12.37
CA VAL A 1071 -47.82 3.03 -11.83
C VAL A 1071 -47.96 4.29 -12.69
N GLN A 1072 -46.86 4.82 -13.23
CA GLN A 1072 -46.91 5.94 -14.17
C GLN A 1072 -47.64 5.55 -15.46
N MET A 1073 -47.34 4.40 -16.05
CA MET A 1073 -48.01 3.90 -17.26
C MET A 1073 -49.51 3.67 -17.03
N ALA A 1074 -49.89 3.03 -15.92
CA ALA A 1074 -51.29 2.89 -15.54
C ALA A 1074 -51.96 4.26 -15.34
N SER A 1075 -51.27 5.24 -14.75
CA SER A 1075 -51.80 6.60 -14.58
C SER A 1075 -52.06 7.33 -15.90
N LEU A 1076 -51.25 7.09 -16.93
CA LEU A 1076 -51.47 7.64 -18.27
C LEU A 1076 -52.72 7.05 -18.90
N TRP A 1077 -52.93 5.73 -18.76
CA TRP A 1077 -54.14 5.05 -19.21
C TRP A 1077 -55.39 5.56 -18.50
N TYR A 1078 -55.39 5.58 -17.16
CA TYR A 1078 -56.54 6.08 -16.38
C TYR A 1078 -56.83 7.55 -16.65
N ARG A 1079 -55.81 8.37 -16.93
CA ARG A 1079 -56.01 9.75 -17.38
C ARG A 1079 -56.68 9.79 -18.75
N LYS A 1080 -56.22 8.99 -19.73
CA LYS A 1080 -56.84 8.90 -21.07
C LYS A 1080 -58.31 8.47 -20.98
N LYS A 1081 -58.64 7.56 -20.06
CA LYS A 1081 -60.01 7.06 -19.82
C LYS A 1081 -60.82 7.85 -18.79
N ASN A 1082 -60.27 8.94 -18.26
CA ASN A 1082 -60.90 9.81 -17.28
C ASN A 1082 -61.36 9.07 -15.99
N ASP A 1083 -60.69 7.99 -15.59
CA ASP A 1083 -60.94 7.28 -14.33
C ASP A 1083 -60.26 8.02 -13.17
N VAL A 1084 -60.99 9.01 -12.63
CA VAL A 1084 -60.48 9.91 -11.58
C VAL A 1084 -60.08 9.16 -10.32
N ARG A 1085 -60.77 8.07 -9.97
CA ARG A 1085 -60.52 7.33 -8.72
C ARG A 1085 -59.21 6.56 -8.81
N LYS A 1086 -58.99 5.79 -9.88
CA LYS A 1086 -57.74 5.05 -10.09
C LYS A 1086 -56.57 5.98 -10.41
N LEU A 1087 -56.81 7.10 -11.10
CA LEU A 1087 -55.78 8.12 -11.32
C LEU A 1087 -55.28 8.75 -10.01
N GLU A 1088 -56.19 9.08 -9.09
CA GLU A 1088 -55.81 9.61 -7.79
C GLU A 1088 -55.07 8.57 -6.93
N TRP A 1089 -55.45 7.29 -7.04
CA TRP A 1089 -54.70 6.18 -6.46
C TRP A 1089 -53.26 6.15 -6.97
N CYS A 1090 -53.04 6.19 -8.29
CA CYS A 1090 -51.68 6.21 -8.88
C CYS A 1090 -50.88 7.43 -8.42
N ARG A 1091 -51.50 8.62 -8.37
CA ARG A 1091 -50.84 9.85 -7.89
C ARG A 1091 -50.42 9.73 -6.42
N ARG A 1092 -51.25 9.12 -5.56
CA ARG A 1092 -50.90 8.87 -4.16
C ARG A 1092 -49.78 7.87 -4.01
N ALA A 1093 -49.82 6.77 -4.76
CA ALA A 1093 -48.72 5.79 -4.80
C ALA A 1093 -47.40 6.47 -5.23
N LEU A 1094 -47.42 7.28 -6.30
CA LEU A 1094 -46.26 8.05 -6.78
C LEU A 1094 -45.76 9.10 -5.77
N ARG A 1095 -46.67 9.84 -5.12
CA ARG A 1095 -46.30 10.78 -4.03
C ARG A 1095 -45.66 10.05 -2.85
N SER A 1096 -46.13 8.84 -2.55
CA SER A 1096 -45.55 8.03 -1.51
C SER A 1096 -44.14 7.58 -1.89
N PHE A 1097 -43.93 7.11 -3.14
CA PHE A 1097 -42.60 6.86 -3.71
C PHE A 1097 -41.67 8.07 -3.57
N GLN A 1098 -42.15 9.27 -3.91
CA GLN A 1098 -41.43 10.54 -3.74
C GLN A 1098 -41.12 10.87 -2.29
N ALA A 1099 -42.05 10.65 -1.36
CA ALA A 1099 -41.86 10.88 0.06
C ALA A 1099 -40.82 9.95 0.68
N ALA A 1100 -40.66 8.73 0.15
CA ALA A 1100 -39.58 7.82 0.51
C ALA A 1100 -38.25 8.12 -0.18
N GLY A 1101 -38.14 9.27 -0.87
CA GLY A 1101 -36.93 9.72 -1.55
C GLY A 1101 -36.83 9.31 -3.02
N LEU A 1102 -37.69 8.41 -3.52
CA LEU A 1102 -37.64 7.98 -4.91
C LEU A 1102 -38.28 9.03 -5.83
N ARG A 1103 -37.48 9.76 -6.62
CA ARG A 1103 -38.04 10.67 -7.63
C ARG A 1103 -38.31 9.92 -8.92
N PRO A 1104 -39.56 9.95 -9.45
CA PRO A 1104 -39.81 9.46 -10.79
C PRO A 1104 -39.05 10.34 -11.80
N PRO A 1105 -38.61 9.78 -12.94
CA PRO A 1105 -38.24 10.62 -14.08
C PRO A 1105 -39.39 11.56 -14.39
N VAL A 1106 -39.09 12.81 -14.75
CA VAL A 1106 -40.08 13.72 -15.31
C VAL A 1106 -40.49 13.12 -16.66
N ILE A 1107 -41.72 12.60 -16.75
CA ILE A 1107 -42.34 12.14 -18.00
C ILE A 1107 -43.04 13.31 -18.66
#